data_AF-A0A841UFY7-F1
#
_entry.id   AF-A0A841UFY7-F1
#
_cell.length_a   1.000
_cell.length_b   1.000
_cell.length_c   1.000
_cell.angle_alpha   90.00
_cell.angle_beta   90.00
_cell.angle_gamma   90.00
#
_symmetry.space_group_name_H-M   'P 1'
#
loop_
_entity.id
_entity.type
_entity.pdbx_description
1 polymer ?
#
loop_
_entity_poly.entity_id
_entity_poly.type
_entity_poly.pdbx_seq_one_letter_code
_entity_poly.pdbx_strand_id
1 'polypeptide(L)'
;MASKSYSMVQNYPIGTTGTGLDQTVERIGIDPGLAGANLGTNITGGMTAANELNQLILEAKQATGVASNGIFTVSDVTAINAWIRANRLAEFTALHGDDDGTTETGFHLVQNDGATQQYRNQNLVDTVFDGIYHIGFLIENGTFVNEDGNANATVAQVADWLTQFYTDRATTNTGLDRITELIIADQGLAQNIPWQEIAGGADAANGLNDLLKTAITTYNLAADGSISESDIAQINNWIRSDATRYNTFIVLHGDDDGTTETGFHLVQNDGAQTTYFAKNLVNTVADGIYHIGFEIQNGRFLNEDGAANATVKDVADWVTYFYVDQSTTGTGLDKIVDTIKIDTGLAKWTNAGDINAGAAAADGLNHLLVDGITATGIAADGWITSDDIRTLNQWVRTNHYEEFVLLHGDDEGDEETGYHLVQNDGATTQYFGKNLVNTVADGLYHIGFTIEENRLVNEDGDANARLNDVASWLNYFYLQKTIIYGDNSSDTITGTNLAEHLMGYGGNDILNGGGGDDLIDGDWGSDNLSGGVGNDLLYGGADNDQLDGGEDSDTYYVSGNLAGGWSSFQGYDIYTDTGTTGVDKIVALGTGDVDLGILSFSANSGIETIDGTGVTGKVTIVGDWSDNTLDFSNTAFVGDNIQINGYWGNDNITGNAANNLIIGGGGEDKLNGGNGSDQYIYTGYQSNEWNTFEGYDTITDTGTTGTDTIVAKGTGNVDIGLKSFGVNSGIETIDGTGVTGKVTIVGDWSD
;
A
#
# COMPACT_ATOMS: atom_id res chain seq x y z
N MET A 1 18.64 -3.38 -4.58
CA MET A 1 18.55 -4.87 -4.63
C MET A 1 17.58 -5.21 -5.75
N ALA A 2 16.73 -6.25 -5.73
CA ALA A 2 15.55 -6.23 -6.60
C ALA A 2 14.53 -5.29 -5.96
N SER A 3 13.97 -4.34 -6.71
CA SER A 3 12.88 -3.47 -6.24
C SER A 3 11.68 -4.32 -5.81
N LYS A 4 10.93 -3.84 -4.82
CA LYS A 4 9.76 -4.56 -4.31
C LYS A 4 8.48 -3.94 -4.88
N SER A 5 7.72 -4.72 -5.61
CA SER A 5 6.47 -4.29 -6.24
C SER A 5 5.25 -4.88 -5.52
N TYR A 6 4.28 -4.03 -5.21
CA TYR A 6 3.11 -4.35 -4.40
C TYR A 6 1.84 -3.94 -5.13
N SER A 7 0.87 -4.84 -5.28
CA SER A 7 -0.38 -4.51 -6.00
C SER A 7 -1.60 -5.30 -5.51
N MET A 8 -2.78 -4.75 -5.78
CA MET A 8 -4.06 -5.31 -5.38
C MET A 8 -4.67 -6.15 -6.50
N VAL A 9 -5.21 -7.33 -6.18
CA VAL A 9 -6.03 -8.09 -7.13
C VAL A 9 -7.44 -7.49 -7.22
N GLN A 10 -7.87 -7.11 -8.42
CA GLN A 10 -9.16 -6.45 -8.68
C GLN A 10 -10.26 -7.39 -9.17
N ASN A 11 -9.91 -8.53 -9.78
CA ASN A 11 -10.85 -9.53 -10.29
C ASN A 11 -10.16 -10.89 -10.30
N TYR A 12 -10.46 -11.74 -9.32
CA TYR A 12 -9.76 -13.02 -9.18
C TYR A 12 -10.47 -14.17 -9.91
N PRO A 13 -9.72 -15.08 -10.57
CA PRO A 13 -10.26 -16.33 -11.09
C PRO A 13 -10.86 -17.18 -9.96
N ILE A 14 -12.02 -17.78 -10.17
CA ILE A 14 -12.60 -18.75 -9.23
C ILE A 14 -12.19 -20.17 -9.62
N GLY A 15 -11.98 -21.03 -8.63
CA GLY A 15 -11.82 -22.46 -8.86
C GLY A 15 -13.05 -23.05 -9.56
N THR A 16 -12.83 -23.95 -10.53
CA THR A 16 -13.92 -24.49 -11.37
C THR A 16 -14.01 -26.02 -11.36
N THR A 17 -13.27 -26.71 -10.49
CA THR A 17 -13.28 -28.17 -10.44
C THR A 17 -14.57 -28.73 -9.84
N GLY A 18 -15.28 -27.94 -9.03
CA GLY A 18 -16.39 -28.40 -8.21
C GLY A 18 -15.94 -29.34 -7.09
N THR A 19 -14.66 -29.27 -6.71
CA THR A 19 -14.04 -30.03 -5.62
C THR A 19 -13.42 -29.06 -4.63
N GLY A 20 -13.03 -29.54 -3.45
CA GLY A 20 -12.38 -28.67 -2.47
C GLY A 20 -11.02 -28.12 -2.94
N LEU A 21 -10.43 -28.66 -4.02
CA LEU A 21 -9.23 -28.07 -4.60
C LEU A 21 -9.47 -26.63 -5.07
N ASP A 22 -10.72 -26.23 -5.32
CA ASP A 22 -11.06 -24.84 -5.65
C ASP A 22 -10.65 -23.86 -4.52
N GLN A 23 -10.54 -24.34 -3.28
CA GLN A 23 -10.00 -23.56 -2.16
C GLN A 23 -8.56 -23.15 -2.38
N THR A 24 -7.74 -23.89 -3.12
CA THR A 24 -6.35 -23.48 -3.35
C THR A 24 -6.27 -22.17 -4.14
N VAL A 25 -7.17 -22.01 -5.11
CA VAL A 25 -7.30 -20.80 -5.92
C VAL A 25 -7.78 -19.64 -5.05
N GLU A 26 -8.86 -19.84 -4.31
CA GLU A 26 -9.41 -18.82 -3.39
C GLU A 26 -8.35 -18.35 -2.38
N ARG A 27 -7.65 -19.31 -1.74
CA ARG A 27 -6.61 -19.03 -0.74
C ARG A 27 -5.48 -18.18 -1.27
N ILE A 28 -5.05 -18.37 -2.51
CA ILE A 28 -4.03 -17.52 -3.15
C ILE A 28 -4.57 -16.10 -3.32
N GLY A 29 -5.79 -15.95 -3.83
CA GLY A 29 -6.39 -14.63 -4.09
C GLY A 29 -6.69 -13.80 -2.85
N ILE A 30 -6.99 -14.47 -1.72
CA ILE A 30 -7.27 -13.82 -0.44
C ILE A 30 -6.08 -13.81 0.52
N ASP A 31 -4.89 -14.28 0.11
CA ASP A 31 -3.73 -14.25 1.00
C ASP A 31 -3.29 -12.79 1.20
N PRO A 32 -3.38 -12.26 2.43
CA PRO A 32 -3.05 -10.85 2.68
C PRO A 32 -1.54 -10.60 2.50
N GLY A 33 -0.72 -11.62 2.74
CA GLY A 33 0.73 -11.55 2.51
C GLY A 33 1.07 -11.42 1.03
N LEU A 34 0.48 -12.25 0.16
CA LEU A 34 0.68 -12.11 -1.30
C LEU A 34 0.21 -10.75 -1.80
N ALA A 35 -0.99 -10.29 -1.40
CA ALA A 35 -1.48 -8.97 -1.78
C ALA A 35 -0.49 -7.86 -1.35
N GLY A 36 0.04 -7.97 -0.15
CA GLY A 36 0.99 -7.01 0.43
C GLY A 36 2.44 -7.20 0.00
N ALA A 37 2.76 -8.14 -0.92
CA ALA A 37 4.13 -8.49 -1.32
C ALA A 37 4.34 -8.78 -2.83
N ASN A 38 3.29 -8.90 -3.64
CA ASN A 38 3.38 -9.32 -5.03
C ASN A 38 2.49 -8.48 -5.96
N LEU A 39 2.68 -8.61 -7.27
CA LEU A 39 1.88 -7.97 -8.32
C LEU A 39 0.52 -8.65 -8.47
N GLY A 40 -0.56 -7.89 -8.64
CA GLY A 40 -1.90 -8.43 -8.83
C GLY A 40 -2.04 -9.28 -10.10
N THR A 41 -1.25 -8.96 -11.13
CA THR A 41 -1.12 -9.76 -12.35
C THR A 41 -0.47 -11.12 -12.10
N ASN A 42 0.58 -11.16 -11.29
CA ASN A 42 1.26 -12.40 -10.89
C ASN A 42 0.35 -13.26 -10.02
N ILE A 43 -0.33 -12.66 -9.03
CA ILE A 43 -1.33 -13.35 -8.21
C ILE A 43 -2.43 -13.96 -9.08
N THR A 44 -3.00 -13.17 -10.01
CA THR A 44 -4.01 -13.65 -10.97
C THR A 44 -3.48 -14.77 -11.87
N GLY A 45 -2.23 -14.68 -12.31
CA GLY A 45 -1.54 -15.69 -13.10
C GLY A 45 -1.36 -17.00 -12.33
N GLY A 46 -0.84 -16.93 -11.11
CA GLY A 46 -0.67 -18.07 -10.21
C GLY A 46 -2.01 -18.74 -9.83
N MET A 47 -3.06 -17.95 -9.61
CA MET A 47 -4.42 -18.47 -9.40
C MET A 47 -4.96 -19.22 -10.62
N THR A 48 -4.73 -18.68 -11.82
CA THR A 48 -5.14 -19.30 -13.08
C THR A 48 -4.41 -20.63 -13.26
N ALA A 49 -3.09 -20.64 -13.05
CA ALA A 49 -2.26 -21.84 -13.08
C ALA A 49 -2.73 -22.90 -12.06
N ALA A 50 -2.96 -22.50 -10.81
CA ALA A 50 -3.49 -23.38 -9.76
C ALA A 50 -4.83 -24.02 -10.16
N ASN A 51 -5.75 -23.23 -10.73
CA ASN A 51 -7.04 -23.74 -11.18
C ASN A 51 -6.87 -24.79 -12.31
N GLU A 52 -6.02 -24.53 -13.29
CA GLU A 52 -5.78 -25.46 -14.39
C GLU A 52 -5.04 -26.73 -13.93
N LEU A 53 -4.10 -26.62 -12.99
CA LEU A 53 -3.46 -27.77 -12.34
C LEU A 53 -4.49 -28.63 -11.59
N ASN A 54 -5.41 -28.00 -10.86
CA ASN A 54 -6.50 -28.70 -10.18
C ASN A 54 -7.40 -29.48 -11.15
N GLN A 55 -7.69 -28.92 -12.33
CA GLN A 55 -8.44 -29.61 -13.39
C GLN A 55 -7.71 -30.85 -13.90
N LEU A 56 -6.39 -30.79 -14.11
CA LEU A 56 -5.58 -31.93 -14.55
C LEU A 56 -5.52 -33.03 -13.49
N ILE A 57 -5.42 -32.68 -12.21
CA ILE A 57 -5.48 -33.64 -11.10
C ILE A 57 -6.86 -34.33 -11.07
N LEU A 58 -7.94 -33.58 -11.23
CA LEU A 58 -9.30 -34.13 -11.30
C LEU A 58 -9.47 -35.08 -12.49
N GLU A 59 -8.99 -34.70 -13.68
CA GLU A 59 -9.02 -35.53 -14.89
C GLU A 59 -8.27 -36.86 -14.65
N ALA A 60 -7.06 -36.78 -14.10
CA ALA A 60 -6.22 -37.95 -13.81
C ALA A 60 -6.88 -38.90 -12.80
N LYS A 61 -7.48 -38.37 -11.73
CA LYS A 61 -8.26 -39.16 -10.77
C LYS A 61 -9.43 -39.86 -11.45
N GLN A 62 -10.19 -39.15 -12.28
CA GLN A 62 -11.34 -39.74 -12.99
C GLN A 62 -10.91 -40.85 -13.95
N ALA A 63 -9.81 -40.66 -14.67
CA ALA A 63 -9.30 -41.62 -15.64
C ALA A 63 -8.74 -42.90 -14.98
N THR A 64 -8.14 -42.76 -13.79
CA THR A 64 -7.58 -43.89 -13.03
C THR A 64 -8.61 -44.59 -12.14
N GLY A 65 -9.69 -43.90 -11.77
CA GLY A 65 -10.76 -44.44 -10.91
C GLY A 65 -10.36 -44.61 -9.44
N VAL A 66 -9.28 -43.95 -9.01
CA VAL A 66 -8.73 -44.05 -7.65
C VAL A 66 -9.42 -43.11 -6.66
N ALA A 67 -9.17 -43.31 -5.36
CA ALA A 67 -9.68 -42.48 -4.27
C ALA A 67 -11.21 -42.25 -4.33
N SER A 68 -11.99 -43.28 -4.68
CA SER A 68 -13.46 -43.19 -4.81
C SER A 68 -14.17 -42.91 -3.48
N ASN A 69 -13.49 -43.16 -2.36
CA ASN A 69 -13.94 -42.86 -0.99
C ASN A 69 -13.48 -41.47 -0.50
N GLY A 70 -12.84 -40.67 -1.35
CA GLY A 70 -12.32 -39.34 -0.99
C GLY A 70 -11.03 -39.37 -0.16
N ILE A 71 -10.43 -40.55 0.07
CA ILE A 71 -9.16 -40.72 0.79
C ILE A 71 -8.10 -41.15 -0.21
N PHE A 72 -7.01 -40.39 -0.29
CA PHE A 72 -5.89 -40.65 -1.17
C PHE A 72 -4.81 -41.42 -0.41
N THR A 73 -4.34 -42.51 -1.02
CA THR A 73 -3.19 -43.28 -0.55
C THR A 73 -1.97 -43.01 -1.42
N VAL A 74 -0.78 -43.42 -0.96
CA VAL A 74 0.45 -43.41 -1.77
C VAL A 74 0.26 -44.10 -3.13
N SER A 75 -0.53 -45.19 -3.17
CA SER A 75 -0.83 -45.90 -4.42
C SER A 75 -1.73 -45.08 -5.35
N ASP A 76 -2.69 -44.34 -4.81
CA ASP A 76 -3.60 -43.51 -5.62
C ASP A 76 -2.83 -42.33 -6.22
N VAL A 77 -2.00 -41.65 -5.42
CA VAL A 77 -1.14 -40.56 -5.88
C VAL A 77 -0.14 -41.04 -6.93
N THR A 78 0.47 -42.22 -6.74
CA THR A 78 1.37 -42.81 -7.75
C THR A 78 0.65 -43.12 -9.06
N ALA A 79 -0.61 -43.55 -9.01
CA ALA A 79 -1.42 -43.82 -10.20
C ALA A 79 -1.79 -42.52 -10.94
N ILE A 80 -2.15 -41.46 -10.20
CA ILE A 80 -2.42 -40.12 -10.74
C ILE A 80 -1.16 -39.56 -11.40
N ASN A 81 -0.01 -39.58 -10.71
CA ASN A 81 1.29 -39.17 -11.25
C ASN A 81 1.62 -39.88 -12.57
N ALA A 82 1.54 -41.22 -12.57
CA ALA A 82 1.85 -42.01 -13.76
C ALA A 82 0.93 -41.64 -14.94
N TRP A 83 -0.35 -41.36 -14.68
CA TRP A 83 -1.29 -40.93 -15.71
C TRP A 83 -0.97 -39.54 -16.24
N ILE A 84 -0.71 -38.55 -15.37
CA ILE A 84 -0.33 -37.18 -15.76
C ILE A 84 0.93 -37.24 -16.62
N ARG A 85 1.97 -37.95 -16.17
CA ARG A 85 3.23 -38.09 -16.89
C ARG A 85 3.07 -38.72 -18.28
N ALA A 86 2.14 -39.66 -18.42
CA ALA A 86 1.90 -40.33 -19.70
C ALA A 86 1.02 -39.53 -20.68
N ASN A 87 0.16 -38.62 -20.19
CA ASN A 87 -0.91 -38.02 -21.00
C ASN A 87 -0.93 -36.48 -21.02
N ARG A 88 -0.34 -35.81 -20.01
CA ARG A 88 -0.47 -34.37 -19.75
C ARG A 88 0.82 -33.70 -19.27
N LEU A 89 1.97 -34.40 -19.27
CA LEU A 89 3.22 -33.88 -18.70
C LEU A 89 3.60 -32.47 -19.20
N ALA A 90 3.53 -32.24 -20.51
CA ALA A 90 3.95 -30.95 -21.08
C ALA A 90 3.05 -29.78 -20.65
N GLU A 91 1.73 -30.02 -20.56
CA GLU A 91 0.76 -29.02 -20.10
C GLU A 91 0.94 -28.78 -18.59
N PHE A 92 1.09 -29.86 -17.83
CA PHE A 92 1.25 -29.80 -16.39
C PHE A 92 2.52 -29.06 -15.97
N THR A 93 3.68 -29.34 -16.59
CA THR A 93 4.93 -28.62 -16.31
C THR A 93 4.84 -27.15 -16.72
N ALA A 94 4.20 -26.82 -17.84
CA ALA A 94 4.03 -25.42 -18.25
C ALA A 94 3.14 -24.61 -17.28
N LEU A 95 2.16 -25.26 -16.65
CA LEU A 95 1.30 -24.62 -15.65
C LEU A 95 1.95 -24.54 -14.28
N HIS A 96 2.75 -25.53 -13.90
CA HIS A 96 3.51 -25.48 -12.65
C HIS A 96 4.52 -24.32 -12.70
N GLY A 97 5.26 -24.18 -13.81
CA GLY A 97 6.02 -22.97 -14.10
C GLY A 97 7.49 -23.23 -14.35
N ASP A 98 8.25 -22.14 -14.40
CA ASP A 98 9.71 -22.12 -14.48
C ASP A 98 10.19 -21.07 -13.46
N ASP A 99 11.12 -21.46 -12.58
CA ASP A 99 11.80 -20.64 -11.58
C ASP A 99 13.28 -20.35 -11.94
N ASP A 100 13.81 -20.90 -13.04
CA ASP A 100 15.24 -20.82 -13.41
C ASP A 100 15.63 -19.53 -14.17
N GLY A 101 14.75 -18.52 -14.20
CA GLY A 101 14.92 -17.28 -14.96
C GLY A 101 14.70 -15.99 -14.14
N THR A 102 14.80 -14.83 -14.79
CA THR A 102 14.40 -13.53 -14.20
C THR A 102 12.89 -13.28 -14.30
N THR A 103 12.11 -14.26 -14.75
CA THR A 103 10.67 -14.13 -14.99
C THR A 103 10.00 -15.45 -14.67
N GLU A 104 9.32 -15.50 -13.54
CA GLU A 104 8.51 -16.64 -13.12
C GLU A 104 7.29 -16.80 -14.05
N THR A 105 6.83 -18.03 -14.21
CA THR A 105 5.61 -18.35 -14.96
C THR A 105 4.77 -19.38 -14.21
N GLY A 106 3.51 -19.55 -14.60
CA GLY A 106 2.66 -20.59 -14.01
C GLY A 106 2.36 -20.33 -12.53
N PHE A 107 2.39 -21.40 -11.73
CA PHE A 107 2.16 -21.33 -10.29
C PHE A 107 3.32 -20.65 -9.53
N HIS A 108 4.54 -20.69 -10.08
CA HIS A 108 5.70 -20.01 -9.47
C HIS A 108 5.53 -18.49 -9.37
N LEU A 109 4.58 -17.88 -10.09
CA LEU A 109 4.23 -16.46 -9.96
C LEU A 109 3.75 -16.05 -8.55
N VAL A 110 3.41 -17.00 -7.68
CA VAL A 110 2.97 -16.75 -6.32
C VAL A 110 3.77 -17.54 -5.28
N GLN A 111 4.76 -18.31 -5.72
CA GLN A 111 5.52 -19.19 -4.84
C GLN A 111 6.75 -18.48 -4.33
N ASN A 112 6.89 -18.42 -3.01
CA ASN A 112 7.92 -17.66 -2.29
C ASN A 112 7.77 -16.13 -2.41
N ASP A 113 6.58 -15.65 -2.80
CA ASP A 113 6.28 -14.23 -3.03
C ASP A 113 5.51 -13.58 -1.88
N GLY A 114 5.74 -14.07 -0.66
CA GLY A 114 5.21 -13.45 0.55
C GLY A 114 3.85 -13.98 1.01
N ALA A 115 3.39 -15.14 0.53
CA ALA A 115 2.23 -15.82 1.10
C ALA A 115 2.41 -16.05 2.61
N THR A 116 1.35 -15.83 3.39
CA THR A 116 1.42 -15.88 4.87
C THR A 116 0.54 -16.95 5.50
N GLN A 117 -0.49 -17.42 4.79
CA GLN A 117 -1.39 -18.45 5.33
C GLN A 117 -0.64 -19.74 5.65
N GLN A 118 -1.07 -20.37 6.74
CA GLN A 118 -0.44 -21.57 7.28
C GLN A 118 -1.41 -22.74 7.28
N TYR A 119 -0.88 -23.93 7.05
CA TYR A 119 -1.57 -25.19 7.23
C TYR A 119 -0.64 -26.17 7.96
N ARG A 120 -1.04 -26.68 9.13
CA ARG A 120 -0.20 -27.51 10.02
C ARG A 120 1.22 -26.94 10.24
N ASN A 121 1.32 -25.62 10.46
CA ASN A 121 2.56 -24.86 10.61
C ASN A 121 3.50 -24.90 9.38
N GLN A 122 2.94 -25.11 8.19
CA GLN A 122 3.63 -25.02 6.90
C GLN A 122 3.00 -23.90 6.07
N ASN A 123 3.80 -23.21 5.27
CA ASN A 123 3.29 -22.22 4.34
C ASN A 123 2.32 -22.89 3.35
N LEU A 124 1.11 -22.36 3.26
CA LEU A 124 0.05 -22.95 2.46
C LEU A 124 0.38 -22.93 0.96
N VAL A 125 0.90 -21.81 0.45
CA VAL A 125 1.25 -21.65 -0.97
C VAL A 125 2.61 -22.30 -1.25
N ASP A 126 3.63 -21.91 -0.50
CA ASP A 126 5.03 -22.22 -0.82
C ASP A 126 5.40 -23.69 -0.55
N THR A 127 4.66 -24.37 0.32
CA THR A 127 4.96 -25.76 0.72
C THR A 127 3.84 -26.72 0.36
N VAL A 128 2.61 -26.41 0.76
CA VAL A 128 1.49 -27.37 0.66
C VAL A 128 0.97 -27.42 -0.77
N PHE A 129 0.61 -26.28 -1.35
CA PHE A 129 0.10 -26.21 -2.72
C PHE A 129 1.20 -26.56 -3.72
N ASP A 130 2.40 -26.02 -3.56
CA ASP A 130 3.54 -26.43 -4.38
C ASP A 130 3.76 -27.95 -4.35
N GLY A 131 3.75 -28.55 -3.16
CA GLY A 131 3.94 -29.99 -3.02
C GLY A 131 2.80 -30.81 -3.63
N ILE A 132 1.54 -30.35 -3.57
CA ILE A 132 0.42 -30.96 -4.33
C ILE A 132 0.69 -30.86 -5.82
N TYR A 133 1.12 -29.69 -6.31
CA TYR A 133 1.40 -29.44 -7.71
C TYR A 133 2.67 -30.13 -8.22
N HIS A 134 3.51 -30.67 -7.33
CA HIS A 134 4.59 -31.57 -7.72
C HIS A 134 4.13 -32.99 -8.10
N ILE A 135 2.83 -33.31 -8.01
CA ILE A 135 2.28 -34.64 -8.36
C ILE A 135 2.53 -35.06 -9.82
N GLY A 136 2.89 -34.15 -10.73
CA GLY A 136 3.28 -34.46 -12.11
C GLY A 136 4.73 -34.90 -12.30
N PHE A 137 5.58 -34.75 -11.29
CA PHE A 137 7.04 -34.84 -11.42
C PHE A 137 7.61 -36.23 -11.14
N LEU A 138 8.92 -36.40 -11.32
CA LEU A 138 9.56 -37.70 -11.13
C LEU A 138 9.54 -38.08 -9.65
N ILE A 139 9.31 -39.36 -9.36
CA ILE A 139 9.38 -39.90 -8.00
C ILE A 139 10.68 -40.66 -7.84
N GLU A 140 11.52 -40.24 -6.91
CA GLU A 140 12.74 -40.93 -6.50
C GLU A 140 12.69 -41.26 -5.01
N ASN A 141 12.91 -42.53 -4.66
CA ASN A 141 12.90 -43.01 -3.26
C ASN A 141 11.64 -42.62 -2.45
N GLY A 142 10.48 -42.46 -3.11
CA GLY A 142 9.21 -42.08 -2.47
C GLY A 142 8.99 -40.57 -2.29
N THR A 143 9.84 -39.75 -2.91
CA THR A 143 9.79 -38.29 -2.87
C THR A 143 9.69 -37.74 -4.30
N PHE A 144 8.90 -36.70 -4.49
CA PHE A 144 8.88 -35.96 -5.75
C PHE A 144 10.17 -35.15 -5.87
N VAL A 145 10.78 -35.13 -7.05
CA VAL A 145 11.91 -34.24 -7.36
C VAL A 145 11.43 -33.09 -8.23
N ASN A 146 11.85 -31.86 -7.91
CA ASN A 146 11.56 -30.69 -8.74
C ASN A 146 12.40 -30.72 -10.03
N GLU A 147 12.26 -29.66 -10.83
CA GLU A 147 12.91 -29.44 -12.13
C GLU A 147 14.44 -29.55 -12.05
N ASP A 148 15.02 -29.08 -10.95
CA ASP A 148 16.45 -29.13 -10.64
C ASP A 148 16.95 -30.49 -10.14
N GLY A 149 16.04 -31.42 -9.87
CA GLY A 149 16.36 -32.69 -9.22
C GLY A 149 16.55 -32.60 -7.70
N ASN A 150 16.14 -31.50 -7.08
CA ASN A 150 16.08 -31.36 -5.62
C ASN A 150 14.83 -32.07 -5.07
N ALA A 151 14.90 -32.55 -3.83
CA ALA A 151 13.79 -33.22 -3.18
C ALA A 151 12.70 -32.21 -2.75
N ASN A 152 11.45 -32.48 -3.14
CA ASN A 152 10.26 -31.76 -2.67
C ASN A 152 9.48 -32.67 -1.68
N ALA A 153 8.14 -32.68 -1.74
CA ALA A 153 7.26 -33.41 -0.86
C ALA A 153 7.32 -34.92 -1.10
N THR A 154 7.12 -35.70 -0.03
CA THR A 154 6.95 -37.14 -0.16
C THR A 154 5.60 -37.48 -0.78
N VAL A 155 5.50 -38.63 -1.47
CA VAL A 155 4.21 -39.12 -2.01
C VAL A 155 3.17 -39.30 -0.90
N ALA A 156 3.61 -39.59 0.32
CA ALA A 156 2.75 -39.70 1.49
C ALA A 156 2.18 -38.34 1.93
N GLN A 157 2.99 -37.27 1.92
CA GLN A 157 2.51 -35.92 2.22
C GLN A 157 1.48 -35.44 1.19
N VAL A 158 1.74 -35.66 -0.10
CA VAL A 158 0.78 -35.30 -1.16
C VAL A 158 -0.53 -36.07 -1.03
N ALA A 159 -0.47 -37.36 -0.66
CA ALA A 159 -1.67 -38.15 -0.38
C ALA A 159 -2.47 -37.60 0.81
N ASP A 160 -1.78 -37.17 1.88
CA ASP A 160 -2.39 -36.54 3.05
C ASP A 160 -3.04 -35.21 2.70
N TRP A 161 -2.35 -34.32 1.97
CA TRP A 161 -2.91 -33.03 1.55
C TRP A 161 -4.08 -33.19 0.59
N LEU A 162 -4.00 -34.05 -0.43
CA LEU A 162 -5.12 -34.30 -1.34
C LEU A 162 -6.33 -34.88 -0.61
N THR A 163 -6.13 -35.74 0.39
CA THR A 163 -7.23 -36.25 1.22
C THR A 163 -8.00 -35.13 1.92
N GLN A 164 -7.33 -34.03 2.23
CA GLN A 164 -7.89 -32.92 3.00
C GLN A 164 -8.49 -31.85 2.12
N PHE A 165 -7.76 -31.41 1.08
CA PHE A 165 -8.23 -30.36 0.19
C PHE A 165 -9.18 -30.87 -0.88
N TYR A 166 -9.24 -32.17 -1.22
CA TYR A 166 -10.09 -32.60 -2.34
C TYR A 166 -11.60 -32.49 -2.06
N THR A 167 -12.03 -32.69 -0.81
CA THR A 167 -13.45 -32.59 -0.45
C THR A 167 -13.67 -31.32 0.34
N ASP A 168 -14.45 -30.39 -0.22
CA ASP A 168 -14.87 -29.22 0.53
C ASP A 168 -15.84 -29.64 1.65
N ARG A 169 -15.49 -29.27 2.88
CA ARG A 169 -16.27 -29.55 4.09
C ARG A 169 -16.79 -28.27 4.74
N ALA A 170 -16.37 -27.10 4.27
CA ALA A 170 -16.70 -25.81 4.86
C ALA A 170 -17.62 -25.06 3.89
N THR A 171 -18.91 -25.42 3.93
CA THR A 171 -19.86 -25.13 2.84
C THR A 171 -20.88 -24.07 3.21
N THR A 172 -20.71 -23.38 4.33
CA THR A 172 -21.70 -22.38 4.75
C THR A 172 -21.58 -21.08 3.96
N ASN A 173 -20.47 -20.85 3.26
CA ASN A 173 -20.10 -19.58 2.62
C ASN A 173 -20.20 -18.42 3.61
N THR A 174 -19.67 -18.62 4.81
CA THR A 174 -19.57 -17.60 5.88
C THR A 174 -18.24 -17.78 6.59
N GLY A 175 -17.77 -16.76 7.32
CA GLY A 175 -16.50 -16.89 8.05
C GLY A 175 -16.50 -17.98 9.16
N LEU A 176 -17.66 -18.56 9.51
CA LEU A 176 -17.74 -19.77 10.34
C LEU A 176 -17.04 -20.97 9.71
N ASP A 177 -16.92 -21.01 8.37
CA ASP A 177 -16.20 -22.04 7.63
C ASP A 177 -14.75 -22.17 8.09
N ARG A 178 -14.15 -21.08 8.57
CA ARG A 178 -12.81 -21.07 9.16
C ARG A 178 -12.68 -22.01 10.36
N ILE A 179 -13.73 -22.21 11.16
CA ILE A 179 -13.68 -23.17 12.27
C ILE A 179 -13.48 -24.59 11.72
N THR A 180 -14.27 -24.96 10.69
CA THR A 180 -14.19 -26.27 10.03
C THR A 180 -12.81 -26.50 9.43
N GLU A 181 -12.26 -25.48 8.77
CA GLU A 181 -10.94 -25.55 8.13
C GLU A 181 -9.81 -25.68 9.15
N LEU A 182 -9.89 -24.95 10.27
CA LEU A 182 -8.90 -25.03 11.34
C LEU A 182 -8.93 -26.38 12.07
N ILE A 183 -10.10 -27.04 12.17
CA ILE A 183 -10.20 -28.43 12.66
C ILE A 183 -9.43 -29.38 11.73
N ILE A 184 -9.63 -29.24 10.42
CA ILE A 184 -8.93 -30.07 9.40
C ILE A 184 -7.42 -29.82 9.43
N ALA A 185 -7.03 -28.56 9.58
CA ALA A 185 -5.64 -28.12 9.61
C ALA A 185 -4.94 -28.33 10.96
N ASP A 186 -5.62 -28.85 11.99
CA ASP A 186 -5.03 -29.03 13.31
C ASP A 186 -3.98 -30.16 13.31
N GLN A 187 -2.73 -29.78 13.60
CA GLN A 187 -1.61 -30.73 13.62
C GLN A 187 -1.73 -31.76 14.75
N GLY A 188 -2.32 -31.36 15.88
CA GLY A 188 -2.52 -32.22 17.03
C GLY A 188 -3.54 -33.32 16.75
N LEU A 189 -4.68 -32.97 16.17
CA LEU A 189 -5.68 -33.96 15.74
C LEU A 189 -5.09 -34.95 14.73
N ALA A 190 -4.39 -34.45 13.72
CA ALA A 190 -3.73 -35.26 12.70
C ALA A 190 -2.74 -36.30 13.25
N GLN A 191 -2.13 -36.02 14.42
CA GLN A 191 -1.19 -36.91 15.09
C GLN A 191 -1.86 -37.95 15.97
N ASN A 192 -3.06 -37.68 16.46
CA ASN A 192 -3.68 -38.44 17.53
C ASN A 192 -4.88 -39.30 17.07
N ILE A 193 -5.61 -38.87 16.03
CA ILE A 193 -6.81 -39.55 15.55
C ILE A 193 -6.79 -39.78 14.03
N PRO A 194 -7.49 -40.83 13.53
CA PRO A 194 -7.59 -41.09 12.09
C PRO A 194 -8.37 -39.98 11.37
N TRP A 195 -8.03 -39.77 10.09
CA TRP A 195 -8.69 -38.78 9.24
C TRP A 195 -10.21 -38.89 9.22
N GLN A 196 -10.77 -40.10 9.28
CA GLN A 196 -12.22 -40.29 9.29
C GLN A 196 -12.92 -39.62 10.49
N GLU A 197 -12.25 -39.56 11.64
CA GLU A 197 -12.78 -38.90 12.85
C GLU A 197 -12.65 -37.39 12.71
N ILE A 198 -11.50 -36.88 12.23
CA ILE A 198 -11.31 -35.45 11.90
C ILE A 198 -12.36 -34.97 10.90
N ALA A 199 -12.55 -35.72 9.82
CA ALA A 199 -13.55 -35.48 8.80
C ALA A 199 -14.99 -35.49 9.37
N GLY A 200 -15.30 -36.45 10.24
CA GLY A 200 -16.62 -36.53 10.88
C GLY A 200 -16.89 -35.35 11.82
N GLY A 201 -15.90 -34.95 12.62
CA GLY A 201 -15.98 -33.77 13.48
C GLY A 201 -16.09 -32.46 12.67
N ALA A 202 -15.37 -32.35 11.55
CA ALA A 202 -15.48 -31.23 10.62
C ALA A 202 -16.87 -31.15 9.96
N ASP A 203 -17.44 -32.28 9.53
CA ASP A 203 -18.82 -32.32 8.99
C ASP A 203 -19.86 -31.90 10.03
N ALA A 204 -19.67 -32.34 11.28
CA ALA A 204 -20.51 -31.94 12.41
C ALA A 204 -20.42 -30.43 12.68
N ALA A 205 -19.20 -29.89 12.73
CA ALA A 205 -18.93 -28.45 12.89
C ALA A 205 -19.61 -27.63 11.78
N ASN A 206 -19.46 -28.05 10.51
CA ASN A 206 -20.12 -27.41 9.36
C ASN A 206 -21.65 -27.44 9.46
N GLY A 207 -22.24 -28.56 9.89
CA GLY A 207 -23.68 -28.66 10.13
C GLY A 207 -24.17 -27.75 11.27
N LEU A 208 -23.37 -27.60 12.33
CA LEU A 208 -23.67 -26.68 13.43
C LEU A 208 -23.54 -25.22 12.99
N ASN A 209 -22.54 -24.91 12.16
CA ASN A 209 -22.39 -23.61 11.50
C ASN A 209 -23.60 -23.27 10.63
N ASP A 210 -24.15 -24.24 9.88
CA ASP A 210 -25.35 -24.03 9.06
C ASP A 210 -26.59 -23.70 9.93
N LEU A 211 -26.74 -24.34 11.10
CA LEU A 211 -27.80 -24.00 12.06
C LEU A 211 -27.63 -22.56 12.59
N LEU A 212 -26.41 -22.16 12.95
CA LEU A 212 -26.07 -20.81 13.40
C LEU A 212 -26.39 -19.77 12.32
N LYS A 213 -25.85 -19.95 11.12
CA LYS A 213 -26.10 -19.11 9.94
C LYS A 213 -27.60 -18.98 9.69
N THR A 214 -28.34 -20.08 9.69
CA THR A 214 -29.78 -20.07 9.44
C THR A 214 -30.53 -19.25 10.50
N ALA A 215 -30.15 -19.37 11.77
CA ALA A 215 -30.75 -18.59 12.85
C ALA A 215 -30.45 -17.09 12.69
N ILE A 216 -29.19 -16.74 12.46
CA ILE A 216 -28.72 -15.36 12.30
C ILE A 216 -29.42 -14.69 11.12
N THR A 217 -29.46 -15.35 9.97
CA THR A 217 -30.11 -14.84 8.75
C THR A 217 -31.63 -14.73 8.90
N THR A 218 -32.29 -15.69 9.58
CA THR A 218 -33.75 -15.66 9.80
C THR A 218 -34.20 -14.41 10.55
N TYR A 219 -33.40 -13.95 11.51
CA TYR A 219 -33.73 -12.82 12.36
C TYR A 219 -32.93 -11.55 12.08
N ASN A 220 -32.01 -11.60 11.09
CA ASN A 220 -31.12 -10.50 10.75
C ASN A 220 -30.31 -10.01 11.96
N LEU A 221 -29.74 -10.94 12.73
CA LEU A 221 -29.13 -10.65 14.04
C LEU A 221 -27.79 -9.90 13.92
N ALA A 222 -27.06 -10.08 12.82
CA ALA A 222 -25.75 -9.44 12.59
C ALA A 222 -25.85 -8.02 12.01
N ALA A 223 -27.05 -7.44 11.95
CA ALA A 223 -27.30 -6.23 11.17
C ALA A 223 -26.65 -4.96 11.74
N ASP A 224 -26.27 -4.98 13.02
CA ASP A 224 -25.56 -3.88 13.69
C ASP A 224 -24.04 -4.04 13.68
N GLY A 225 -23.52 -5.02 12.92
CA GLY A 225 -22.09 -5.30 12.87
C GLY A 225 -21.57 -6.11 14.07
N SER A 226 -22.46 -6.71 14.86
CA SER A 226 -22.09 -7.57 15.98
C SER A 226 -23.12 -8.68 16.24
N ILE A 227 -22.78 -9.64 17.10
CA ILE A 227 -23.71 -10.59 17.70
C ILE A 227 -23.69 -10.36 19.20
N SER A 228 -24.81 -9.92 19.77
CA SER A 228 -24.95 -9.61 21.19
C SER A 228 -25.36 -10.83 22.03
N GLU A 229 -25.29 -10.73 23.37
CA GLU A 229 -25.82 -11.76 24.27
C GLU A 229 -27.33 -12.03 24.04
N SER A 230 -28.10 -11.00 23.68
CA SER A 230 -29.52 -11.16 23.32
C SER A 230 -29.69 -11.96 22.04
N ASP A 231 -28.83 -11.77 21.05
CA ASP A 231 -28.87 -12.50 19.79
C ASP A 231 -28.52 -13.97 20.02
N ILE A 232 -27.51 -14.25 20.84
CA ILE A 232 -27.17 -15.62 21.27
C ILE A 232 -28.36 -16.30 21.98
N ALA A 233 -29.02 -15.61 22.90
CA ALA A 233 -30.23 -16.13 23.54
C ALA A 233 -31.37 -16.37 22.55
N GLN A 234 -31.50 -15.54 21.51
CA GLN A 234 -32.48 -15.71 20.45
C GLN A 234 -32.17 -16.93 19.56
N ILE A 235 -30.90 -17.15 19.20
CA ILE A 235 -30.44 -18.33 18.47
C ILE A 235 -30.70 -19.60 19.29
N ASN A 236 -30.33 -19.60 20.58
CA ASN A 236 -30.60 -20.71 21.50
C ASN A 236 -32.10 -21.08 21.52
N ASN A 237 -32.97 -20.08 21.71
CA ASN A 237 -34.41 -20.29 21.70
C ASN A 237 -34.93 -20.78 20.33
N TRP A 238 -34.38 -20.27 19.24
CA TRP A 238 -34.71 -20.71 17.89
C TRP A 238 -34.41 -22.21 17.73
N ILE A 239 -33.22 -22.69 18.11
CA ILE A 239 -32.85 -24.11 18.04
C ILE A 239 -33.79 -24.96 18.91
N ARG A 240 -33.99 -24.57 20.18
CA ARG A 240 -34.72 -25.37 21.18
C ARG A 240 -36.24 -25.40 20.97
N SER A 241 -36.81 -24.41 20.28
CA SER A 241 -38.25 -24.27 20.10
C SER A 241 -38.87 -25.24 19.09
N ASP A 242 -38.05 -25.92 18.27
CA ASP A 242 -38.51 -26.91 17.30
C ASP A 242 -37.78 -28.24 17.48
N ALA A 243 -38.56 -29.31 17.63
CA ALA A 243 -38.03 -30.63 17.93
C ALA A 243 -37.14 -31.20 16.81
N THR A 244 -37.37 -30.82 15.54
CA THR A 244 -36.55 -31.29 14.41
C THR A 244 -35.19 -30.63 14.44
N ARG A 245 -35.16 -29.29 14.57
CA ARG A 245 -33.91 -28.52 14.66
C ARG A 245 -33.12 -28.89 15.90
N TYR A 246 -33.78 -29.04 17.05
CA TYR A 246 -33.12 -29.50 18.26
C TYR A 246 -32.54 -30.91 18.12
N ASN A 247 -33.27 -31.84 17.48
CA ASN A 247 -32.73 -33.18 17.21
C ASN A 247 -31.53 -33.13 16.24
N THR A 248 -31.57 -32.31 15.20
CA THR A 248 -30.40 -32.09 14.32
C THR A 248 -29.21 -31.55 15.09
N PHE A 249 -29.43 -30.55 15.96
CA PHE A 249 -28.40 -30.01 16.85
C PHE A 249 -27.77 -31.10 17.72
N ILE A 250 -28.58 -31.92 18.41
CA ILE A 250 -28.06 -33.01 19.27
C ILE A 250 -27.24 -34.02 18.47
N VAL A 251 -27.69 -34.42 17.27
CA VAL A 251 -26.95 -35.38 16.43
C VAL A 251 -25.61 -34.82 15.96
N LEU A 252 -25.56 -33.54 15.60
CA LEU A 252 -24.33 -32.89 15.14
C LEU A 252 -23.40 -32.58 16.31
N HIS A 253 -23.93 -32.14 17.45
CA HIS A 253 -23.14 -31.92 18.66
C HIS A 253 -22.49 -33.23 19.11
N GLY A 254 -23.28 -34.30 19.18
CA GLY A 254 -22.79 -35.64 19.45
C GLY A 254 -23.12 -36.14 20.85
N ASP A 255 -22.48 -37.25 21.21
CA ASP A 255 -22.57 -37.91 22.50
C ASP A 255 -21.15 -38.34 22.91
N ASP A 256 -20.74 -37.97 24.12
CA ASP A 256 -19.47 -38.34 24.77
C ASP A 256 -19.66 -39.41 25.86
N ASP A 257 -20.90 -39.77 26.19
CA ASP A 257 -21.26 -40.76 27.23
C ASP A 257 -21.16 -42.21 26.69
N GLY A 258 -19.94 -42.68 26.43
CA GLY A 258 -19.74 -44.06 25.96
C GLY A 258 -18.30 -44.46 25.63
N THR A 259 -18.15 -45.55 24.85
CA THR A 259 -16.86 -45.94 24.24
C THR A 259 -16.74 -45.53 22.77
N THR A 260 -17.67 -44.73 22.26
CA THR A 260 -17.74 -44.35 20.85
C THR A 260 -18.31 -42.94 20.75
N GLU A 261 -17.44 -41.97 20.49
CA GLU A 261 -17.82 -40.58 20.25
C GLU A 261 -18.56 -40.46 18.90
N THR A 262 -19.43 -39.46 18.82
CA THR A 262 -20.15 -39.09 17.59
C THR A 262 -20.23 -37.57 17.47
N GLY A 263 -20.60 -37.06 16.29
CA GLY A 263 -20.77 -35.62 16.10
C GLY A 263 -19.46 -34.84 16.24
N PHE A 264 -19.53 -33.66 16.86
CA PHE A 264 -18.38 -32.80 17.11
C PHE A 264 -17.42 -33.41 18.13
N HIS A 265 -17.90 -34.27 19.03
CA HIS A 265 -17.06 -34.98 20.00
C HIS A 265 -16.04 -35.95 19.38
N LEU A 266 -16.12 -36.24 18.07
CA LEU A 266 -15.09 -36.99 17.34
C LEU A 266 -13.70 -36.29 17.27
N VAL A 267 -13.64 -35.01 17.61
CA VAL A 267 -12.40 -34.22 17.63
C VAL A 267 -12.16 -33.53 18.96
N GLN A 268 -13.12 -33.60 19.88
CA GLN A 268 -13.07 -32.86 21.13
C GLN A 268 -12.27 -33.68 22.16
N ASN A 269 -11.26 -33.06 22.77
CA ASN A 269 -10.31 -33.69 23.69
C ASN A 269 -9.35 -34.72 23.05
N ASP A 270 -9.28 -34.77 21.72
CA ASP A 270 -8.45 -35.70 20.95
C ASP A 270 -7.09 -35.14 20.53
N GLY A 271 -6.56 -34.21 21.33
CA GLY A 271 -5.20 -33.71 21.15
C GLY A 271 -5.05 -32.53 20.19
N ALA A 272 -6.13 -31.81 19.88
CA ALA A 272 -6.08 -30.54 19.15
C ALA A 272 -5.08 -29.54 19.77
N GLN A 273 -4.38 -28.77 18.93
CA GLN A 273 -3.31 -27.84 19.35
C GLN A 273 -3.51 -26.39 18.91
N THR A 274 -4.41 -26.15 17.96
CA THR A 274 -4.69 -24.81 17.44
C THR A 274 -5.19 -23.92 18.57
N THR A 275 -4.61 -22.72 18.68
CA THR A 275 -4.88 -21.78 19.76
C THR A 275 -5.50 -20.52 19.20
N TYR A 276 -6.66 -20.15 19.74
CA TYR A 276 -7.36 -18.88 19.47
C TYR A 276 -7.74 -18.24 20.80
N PHE A 277 -7.56 -16.94 20.94
CA PHE A 277 -7.91 -16.15 22.12
C PHE A 277 -7.27 -16.68 23.40
N ALA A 278 -6.01 -17.12 23.30
CA ALA A 278 -5.27 -17.83 24.34
C ALA A 278 -5.97 -19.11 24.86
N LYS A 279 -6.85 -19.71 24.07
CA LYS A 279 -7.62 -20.92 24.37
C LYS A 279 -7.41 -21.97 23.27
N ASN A 280 -7.66 -23.23 23.60
CA ASN A 280 -7.70 -24.27 22.58
C ASN A 280 -8.92 -24.05 21.67
N LEU A 281 -8.70 -23.99 20.35
CA LEU A 281 -9.77 -23.71 19.41
C LEU A 281 -10.87 -24.76 19.49
N VAL A 282 -10.52 -26.04 19.37
CA VAL A 282 -11.49 -27.14 19.30
C VAL A 282 -12.16 -27.35 20.66
N ASN A 283 -11.36 -27.50 21.72
CA ASN A 283 -11.82 -27.91 23.05
C ASN A 283 -12.40 -26.78 23.91
N THR A 284 -12.46 -25.54 23.40
CA THR A 284 -12.97 -24.41 24.20
C THR A 284 -13.77 -23.43 23.36
N VAL A 285 -13.19 -22.94 22.27
CA VAL A 285 -13.85 -21.89 21.45
C VAL A 285 -14.99 -22.51 20.64
N ALA A 286 -14.67 -23.46 19.75
CA ALA A 286 -15.64 -24.17 18.93
C ALA A 286 -16.63 -24.95 19.81
N ASP A 287 -16.13 -25.65 20.83
CA ASP A 287 -16.97 -26.31 21.82
C ASP A 287 -18.01 -25.37 22.45
N GLY A 288 -17.58 -24.21 22.96
CA GLY A 288 -18.49 -23.26 23.60
C GLY A 288 -19.50 -22.65 22.63
N ILE A 289 -19.11 -22.37 21.37
CA ILE A 289 -20.04 -21.96 20.30
C ILE A 289 -21.07 -23.08 20.05
N TYR A 290 -20.62 -24.33 19.97
CA TYR A 290 -21.46 -25.48 19.64
C TYR A 290 -22.30 -25.97 20.82
N HIS A 291 -22.13 -25.38 21.99
CA HIS A 291 -23.04 -25.53 23.13
C HIS A 291 -24.28 -24.61 23.08
N ILE A 292 -24.41 -23.78 22.04
CA ILE A 292 -25.49 -22.78 21.92
C ILE A 292 -26.91 -23.37 21.97
N GLY A 293 -27.10 -24.67 21.76
CA GLY A 293 -28.42 -25.33 21.84
C GLY A 293 -28.81 -25.81 23.26
N PHE A 294 -27.90 -25.76 24.23
CA PHE A 294 -28.14 -26.23 25.60
C PHE A 294 -28.77 -25.17 26.52
N GLU A 295 -29.11 -25.56 27.75
CA GLU A 295 -29.77 -24.66 28.71
C GLU A 295 -28.80 -23.58 29.17
N ILE A 296 -29.30 -22.34 29.30
CA ILE A 296 -28.52 -21.22 29.86
C ILE A 296 -28.90 -21.06 31.32
N GLN A 297 -27.91 -21.13 32.21
CA GLN A 297 -28.08 -20.88 33.64
C GLN A 297 -27.00 -19.93 34.15
N ASN A 298 -27.42 -18.87 34.86
CA ASN A 298 -26.51 -17.85 35.41
C ASN A 298 -25.55 -17.24 34.37
N GLY A 299 -26.03 -16.99 33.14
CA GLY A 299 -25.24 -16.39 32.05
C GLY A 299 -24.24 -17.33 31.39
N ARG A 300 -24.32 -18.65 31.66
CA ARG A 300 -23.48 -19.68 31.04
C ARG A 300 -24.31 -20.77 30.40
N PHE A 301 -23.81 -21.34 29.32
CA PHE A 301 -24.35 -22.58 28.78
C PHE A 301 -24.04 -23.74 29.73
N LEU A 302 -24.97 -24.67 29.86
CA LEU A 302 -24.72 -25.96 30.48
C LEU A 302 -24.26 -26.96 29.41
N ASN A 303 -23.39 -27.91 29.76
CA ASN A 303 -23.12 -29.08 28.93
C ASN A 303 -24.19 -30.17 29.13
N GLU A 304 -24.03 -31.31 28.47
CA GLU A 304 -24.95 -32.46 28.52
C GLU A 304 -25.16 -32.97 29.96
N ASP A 305 -24.12 -32.89 30.80
CA ASP A 305 -24.12 -33.27 32.21
C ASP A 305 -24.73 -32.22 33.16
N GLY A 306 -25.09 -31.04 32.65
CA GLY A 306 -25.57 -29.91 33.46
C GLY A 306 -24.46 -29.13 34.18
N ALA A 307 -23.19 -29.33 33.82
CA ALA A 307 -22.05 -28.52 34.28
C ALA A 307 -21.91 -27.24 33.43
N ALA A 308 -21.28 -26.20 33.99
CA ALA A 308 -21.14 -24.92 33.31
C ALA A 308 -20.05 -24.96 32.22
N ASN A 309 -20.42 -24.65 30.98
CA ASN A 309 -19.54 -24.39 29.83
C ASN A 309 -19.36 -22.86 29.65
N ALA A 310 -19.13 -22.33 28.44
CA ALA A 310 -18.80 -20.95 28.12
C ALA A 310 -19.88 -19.94 28.57
N THR A 311 -19.47 -18.69 28.80
CA THR A 311 -20.45 -17.62 29.05
C THR A 311 -21.17 -17.26 27.76
N VAL A 312 -22.37 -16.71 27.88
CA VAL A 312 -23.12 -16.17 26.73
C VAL A 312 -22.32 -15.05 26.05
N LYS A 313 -21.59 -14.25 26.84
CA LYS A 313 -20.70 -13.19 26.33
C LYS A 313 -19.55 -13.75 25.50
N ASP A 314 -18.83 -14.76 25.99
CA ASP A 314 -17.72 -15.37 25.24
C ASP A 314 -18.21 -15.90 23.88
N VAL A 315 -19.36 -16.58 23.87
CA VAL A 315 -19.98 -17.10 22.63
C VAL A 315 -20.39 -15.96 21.70
N ALA A 316 -20.93 -14.86 22.23
CA ALA A 316 -21.27 -13.67 21.45
C ALA A 316 -20.02 -13.07 20.76
N ASP A 317 -18.93 -12.91 21.51
CA ASP A 317 -17.66 -12.40 20.98
C ASP A 317 -17.07 -13.35 19.92
N TRP A 318 -17.08 -14.66 20.16
CA TRP A 318 -16.55 -15.65 19.21
C TRP A 318 -17.39 -15.74 17.93
N VAL A 319 -18.72 -15.76 18.04
CA VAL A 319 -19.59 -15.77 16.85
C VAL A 319 -19.43 -14.46 16.08
N THR A 320 -19.31 -13.30 16.74
CA THR A 320 -18.98 -12.04 16.07
C THR A 320 -17.64 -12.13 15.33
N TYR A 321 -16.64 -12.75 15.94
CA TYR A 321 -15.32 -12.90 15.34
C TYR A 321 -15.31 -13.76 14.07
N PHE A 322 -16.03 -14.89 14.08
CA PHE A 322 -16.06 -15.79 12.93
C PHE A 322 -17.13 -15.42 11.90
N TYR A 323 -18.29 -14.92 12.30
CA TYR A 323 -19.43 -14.76 11.39
C TYR A 323 -19.52 -13.36 10.77
N VAL A 324 -19.24 -12.31 11.56
CA VAL A 324 -19.51 -10.93 11.15
C VAL A 324 -18.34 -10.39 10.35
N ASP A 325 -18.66 -9.98 9.13
CA ASP A 325 -17.82 -9.11 8.32
C ASP A 325 -17.97 -7.66 8.82
N GLN A 326 -16.85 -7.06 9.21
CA GLN A 326 -16.82 -5.73 9.82
C GLN A 326 -16.35 -4.65 8.84
N SER A 327 -15.92 -5.03 7.64
CA SER A 327 -15.43 -4.08 6.65
C SER A 327 -16.60 -3.53 5.82
N THR A 328 -16.86 -2.23 5.90
CA THR A 328 -18.11 -1.66 5.38
C THR A 328 -17.93 -0.41 4.52
N THR A 329 -16.70 -0.01 4.22
CA THR A 329 -16.46 1.18 3.38
C THR A 329 -16.76 0.93 1.91
N GLY A 330 -16.66 -0.32 1.45
CA GLY A 330 -16.74 -0.68 0.04
C GLY A 330 -15.53 -0.24 -0.77
N THR A 331 -14.41 0.05 -0.10
CA THR A 331 -13.14 0.48 -0.69
C THR A 331 -12.05 -0.52 -0.36
N GLY A 332 -10.86 -0.42 -0.96
CA GLY A 332 -9.78 -1.36 -0.63
C GLY A 332 -9.19 -1.18 0.78
N LEU A 333 -9.60 -0.12 1.52
CA LEU A 333 -9.29 0.03 2.96
C LEU A 333 -9.91 -1.10 3.81
N ASP A 334 -10.99 -1.72 3.33
CA ASP A 334 -11.65 -2.87 3.95
C ASP A 334 -10.67 -4.02 4.23
N LYS A 335 -9.59 -4.15 3.42
CA LYS A 335 -8.53 -5.14 3.64
C LYS A 335 -7.82 -5.02 4.98
N ILE A 336 -7.72 -3.82 5.54
CA ILE A 336 -7.10 -3.62 6.86
C ILE A 336 -7.95 -4.32 7.92
N VAL A 337 -9.27 -4.08 7.87
CA VAL A 337 -10.27 -4.65 8.79
C VAL A 337 -10.33 -6.17 8.63
N ASP A 338 -10.39 -6.66 7.39
CA ASP A 338 -10.40 -8.09 7.09
C ASP A 338 -9.14 -8.77 7.63
N THR A 339 -7.97 -8.15 7.43
CA THR A 339 -6.68 -8.69 7.89
C THR A 339 -6.61 -8.76 9.41
N ILE A 340 -7.08 -7.75 10.15
CA ILE A 340 -7.19 -7.80 11.61
C ILE A 340 -7.99 -9.04 12.04
N LYS A 341 -9.07 -9.36 11.32
CA LYS A 341 -9.93 -10.51 11.63
C LYS A 341 -9.33 -11.86 11.27
N ILE A 342 -8.41 -11.93 10.31
CA ILE A 342 -7.79 -13.20 9.88
C ILE A 342 -6.33 -13.38 10.33
N ASP A 343 -5.71 -12.38 10.94
CA ASP A 343 -4.32 -12.47 11.41
C ASP A 343 -4.17 -13.54 12.49
N THR A 344 -3.40 -14.58 12.15
CA THR A 344 -3.21 -15.75 13.04
C THR A 344 -2.36 -15.44 14.27
N GLY A 345 -1.49 -14.45 14.19
CA GLY A 345 -0.68 -13.99 15.32
C GLY A 345 -1.53 -13.27 16.35
N LEU A 346 -2.37 -12.34 15.89
CA LEU A 346 -3.32 -11.60 16.73
C LEU A 346 -4.34 -12.55 17.35
N ALA A 347 -4.97 -13.39 16.53
CA ALA A 347 -5.97 -14.34 16.98
C ALA A 347 -5.45 -15.34 18.02
N LYS A 348 -4.15 -15.59 18.09
CA LYS A 348 -3.55 -16.54 19.04
C LYS A 348 -3.59 -16.05 20.48
N TRP A 349 -3.41 -14.75 20.71
CA TRP A 349 -3.16 -14.19 22.05
C TRP A 349 -4.20 -13.16 22.50
N THR A 350 -4.77 -12.40 21.57
CA THR A 350 -5.76 -11.35 21.85
C THR A 350 -7.14 -11.96 22.01
N ASN A 351 -7.98 -11.45 22.91
CA ASN A 351 -9.33 -11.98 23.05
C ASN A 351 -10.22 -11.54 21.88
N ALA A 352 -11.27 -12.33 21.59
CA ALA A 352 -12.14 -12.06 20.44
C ALA A 352 -12.88 -10.71 20.54
N GLY A 353 -13.26 -10.28 21.75
CA GLY A 353 -13.94 -9.01 21.97
C GLY A 353 -13.08 -7.82 21.57
N ASP A 354 -11.81 -7.83 21.97
CA ASP A 354 -10.84 -6.78 21.67
C ASP A 354 -10.53 -6.76 20.16
N ILE A 355 -10.35 -7.93 19.52
CA ILE A 355 -10.17 -7.99 18.07
C ILE A 355 -11.39 -7.43 17.33
N ASN A 356 -12.61 -7.78 17.77
CA ASN A 356 -13.83 -7.26 17.16
C ASN A 356 -13.94 -5.74 17.36
N ALA A 357 -13.60 -5.23 18.54
CA ALA A 357 -13.67 -3.80 18.85
C ALA A 357 -12.61 -3.00 18.06
N GLY A 358 -11.36 -3.49 18.00
CA GLY A 358 -10.29 -2.88 17.20
C GLY A 358 -10.58 -2.91 15.71
N ALA A 359 -11.17 -4.01 15.19
CA ALA A 359 -11.62 -4.08 13.79
C ALA A 359 -12.77 -3.09 13.50
N ALA A 360 -13.74 -2.95 14.42
CA ALA A 360 -14.81 -1.95 14.29
C ALA A 360 -14.27 -0.51 14.35
N ALA A 361 -13.28 -0.26 15.21
CA ALA A 361 -12.59 1.03 15.29
C ALA A 361 -11.85 1.36 13.99
N ALA A 362 -11.12 0.38 13.43
CA ALA A 362 -10.45 0.51 12.13
C ALA A 362 -11.45 0.80 10.99
N ASP A 363 -12.60 0.12 10.95
CA ASP A 363 -13.66 0.39 9.97
C ASP A 363 -14.21 1.83 10.12
N GLY A 364 -14.48 2.26 11.35
CA GLY A 364 -14.89 3.63 11.64
C GLY A 364 -13.87 4.67 11.18
N LEU A 365 -12.57 4.44 11.45
CA LEU A 365 -11.49 5.30 10.97
C LEU A 365 -11.44 5.33 9.44
N ASN A 366 -11.57 4.17 8.79
CA ASN A 366 -11.62 4.08 7.33
C ASN A 366 -12.77 4.90 6.75
N HIS A 367 -13.98 4.87 7.34
CA HIS A 367 -15.09 5.75 6.91
C HIS A 367 -14.71 7.23 6.97
N LEU A 368 -14.07 7.69 8.05
CA LEU A 368 -13.62 9.08 8.16
C LEU A 368 -12.58 9.45 7.09
N LEU A 369 -11.69 8.53 6.74
CA LEU A 369 -10.74 8.73 5.64
C LEU A 369 -11.46 8.84 4.29
N VAL A 370 -12.40 7.93 4.01
CA VAL A 370 -13.18 7.92 2.77
C VAL A 370 -14.01 9.20 2.64
N ASP A 371 -14.68 9.62 3.72
CA ASP A 371 -15.45 10.87 3.76
C ASP A 371 -14.54 12.08 3.51
N GLY A 372 -13.36 12.12 4.14
CA GLY A 372 -12.40 13.20 3.97
C GLY A 372 -11.83 13.27 2.55
N ILE A 373 -11.43 12.14 1.98
CA ILE A 373 -10.95 12.04 0.60
C ILE A 373 -12.04 12.51 -0.38
N THR A 374 -13.28 12.07 -0.17
CA THR A 374 -14.42 12.44 -1.01
C THR A 374 -14.78 13.92 -0.89
N ALA A 375 -14.78 14.47 0.33
CA ALA A 375 -15.19 15.85 0.59
C ALA A 375 -14.16 16.87 0.09
N THR A 376 -12.89 16.52 0.13
CA THR A 376 -11.79 17.40 -0.32
C THR A 376 -11.46 17.22 -1.80
N GLY A 377 -11.75 16.04 -2.37
CA GLY A 377 -11.46 15.73 -3.76
C GLY A 377 -9.97 15.49 -4.05
N ILE A 378 -9.18 15.21 -3.01
CA ILE A 378 -7.72 15.06 -3.08
C ILE A 378 -7.23 13.88 -3.93
N ALA A 379 -8.14 12.99 -4.34
CA ALA A 379 -7.81 11.85 -5.21
C ALA A 379 -8.32 12.04 -6.65
N ALA A 380 -8.79 13.24 -7.01
CA ALA A 380 -9.49 13.49 -8.27
C ALA A 380 -8.57 13.44 -9.50
N ASP A 381 -7.27 13.68 -9.32
CA ASP A 381 -6.23 13.56 -10.34
C ASP A 381 -5.69 12.13 -10.47
N GLY A 382 -6.19 11.18 -9.67
CA GLY A 382 -5.81 9.77 -9.74
C GLY A 382 -4.59 9.41 -8.89
N TRP A 383 -4.04 10.35 -8.12
CA TRP A 383 -2.95 10.13 -7.17
C TRP A 383 -3.26 10.80 -5.83
N ILE A 384 -2.71 10.27 -4.74
CA ILE A 384 -2.68 10.92 -3.43
C ILE A 384 -1.21 11.25 -3.16
N THR A 385 -0.92 12.52 -2.93
CA THR A 385 0.42 13.05 -2.66
C THR A 385 0.60 13.45 -1.19
N SER A 386 1.82 13.84 -0.78
CA SER A 386 2.06 14.34 0.58
C SER A 386 1.24 15.59 0.94
N ASP A 387 0.92 16.44 -0.04
CA ASP A 387 0.10 17.64 0.18
C ASP A 387 -1.39 17.31 0.31
N ASP A 388 -1.84 16.27 -0.39
CA ASP A 388 -3.18 15.70 -0.19
C ASP A 388 -3.35 15.17 1.23
N ILE A 389 -2.32 14.54 1.80
CA ILE A 389 -2.33 14.11 3.20
C ILE A 389 -2.47 15.30 4.15
N ARG A 390 -1.81 16.43 3.88
CA ARG A 390 -1.99 17.66 4.70
C ARG A 390 -3.41 18.19 4.61
N THR A 391 -3.99 18.17 3.42
CA THR A 391 -5.38 18.61 3.18
C THR A 391 -6.37 17.70 3.91
N LEU A 392 -6.17 16.38 3.83
CA LEU A 392 -6.98 15.39 4.54
C LEU A 392 -6.85 15.53 6.06
N ASN A 393 -5.63 15.66 6.57
CA ASN A 393 -5.34 15.93 7.98
C ASN A 393 -6.10 17.16 8.48
N GLN A 394 -6.01 18.27 7.76
CA GLN A 394 -6.71 19.50 8.13
C GLN A 394 -8.23 19.30 8.15
N TRP A 395 -8.78 18.56 7.18
CA TRP A 395 -10.20 18.27 7.12
C TRP A 395 -10.65 17.40 8.30
N VAL A 396 -9.94 16.31 8.60
CA VAL A 396 -10.24 15.42 9.74
C VAL A 396 -10.22 16.20 11.04
N ARG A 397 -9.15 16.98 11.28
CA ARG A 397 -8.99 17.80 12.49
C ARG A 397 -10.06 18.87 12.64
N THR A 398 -10.59 19.39 11.54
CA THR A 398 -11.61 20.45 11.56
C THR A 398 -13.02 19.88 11.77
N ASN A 399 -13.31 18.72 11.18
CA ASN A 399 -14.68 18.22 11.06
C ASN A 399 -14.98 17.01 11.97
N HIS A 400 -13.99 16.15 12.23
CA HIS A 400 -14.19 14.83 12.87
C HIS A 400 -13.17 14.52 13.99
N TYR A 401 -12.40 15.49 14.49
CA TYR A 401 -11.32 15.22 15.45
C TYR A 401 -11.76 14.43 16.69
N GLU A 402 -12.88 14.79 17.32
CA GLU A 402 -13.36 14.11 18.53
C GLU A 402 -13.76 12.65 18.27
N GLU A 403 -14.40 12.38 17.12
CA GLU A 403 -14.79 11.03 16.69
C GLU A 403 -13.56 10.21 16.30
N PHE A 404 -12.63 10.82 15.58
CA PHE A 404 -11.39 10.20 15.15
C PHE A 404 -10.55 9.77 16.35
N VAL A 405 -10.36 10.63 17.35
CA VAL A 405 -9.61 10.29 18.59
C VAL A 405 -10.30 9.17 19.37
N LEU A 406 -11.64 9.16 19.44
CA LEU A 406 -12.36 8.08 20.12
C LEU A 406 -12.16 6.72 19.44
N LEU A 407 -12.15 6.69 18.11
CA LEU A 407 -11.94 5.47 17.34
C LEU A 407 -10.46 5.05 17.35
N HIS A 408 -9.53 6.01 17.26
CA HIS A 408 -8.09 5.74 17.43
C HIS A 408 -7.84 5.08 18.80
N GLY A 409 -8.45 5.66 19.84
CA GLY A 409 -8.39 5.13 21.19
C GLY A 409 -7.26 5.75 22.00
N ASP A 410 -6.95 5.10 23.11
CA ASP A 410 -5.93 5.49 24.08
C ASP A 410 -5.18 4.23 24.50
N ASP A 411 -3.86 4.33 24.62
CA ASP A 411 -2.94 3.31 25.14
C ASP A 411 -2.33 3.72 26.50
N GLU A 412 -2.77 4.85 27.07
CA GLU A 412 -2.31 5.35 28.36
C GLU A 412 -3.04 4.73 29.56
N GLY A 413 -2.27 4.32 30.57
CA GLY A 413 -2.80 3.58 31.71
C GLY A 413 -3.14 2.13 31.35
N ASP A 414 -3.46 1.29 32.34
CA ASP A 414 -3.66 -0.16 32.11
C ASP A 414 -4.95 -0.51 31.29
N GLU A 415 -5.54 0.42 30.52
CA GLU A 415 -6.79 0.25 29.76
C GLU A 415 -6.63 0.74 28.31
N GLU A 416 -6.53 -0.19 27.36
CA GLU A 416 -6.54 0.11 25.93
C GLU A 416 -7.98 0.32 25.42
N THR A 417 -8.17 1.24 24.47
CA THR A 417 -9.46 1.46 23.80
C THR A 417 -9.29 1.67 22.30
N GLY A 418 -10.40 1.67 21.54
CA GLY A 418 -10.37 1.97 20.11
C GLY A 418 -9.53 1.00 19.29
N TYR A 419 -8.73 1.53 18.37
CA TYR A 419 -7.81 0.75 17.53
C TYR A 419 -6.66 0.13 18.34
N HIS A 420 -6.25 0.74 19.45
CA HIS A 420 -5.16 0.22 20.28
C HIS A 420 -5.44 -1.16 20.89
N LEU A 421 -6.69 -1.61 20.94
CA LEU A 421 -7.08 -2.98 21.37
C LEU A 421 -6.51 -4.12 20.52
N VAL A 422 -5.91 -3.80 19.36
CA VAL A 422 -5.23 -4.78 18.50
C VAL A 422 -3.79 -4.41 18.20
N GLN A 423 -3.39 -3.17 18.51
CA GLN A 423 -2.07 -2.65 18.20
C GLN A 423 -1.08 -3.20 19.23
N ASN A 424 0.02 -3.78 18.76
CA ASN A 424 1.04 -4.43 19.59
C ASN A 424 0.60 -5.75 20.27
N ASP A 425 -0.55 -6.32 19.91
CA ASP A 425 -1.08 -7.57 20.51
C ASP A 425 -0.74 -8.86 19.75
N GLY A 426 0.35 -8.83 18.97
CA GLY A 426 0.89 -10.03 18.33
C GLY A 426 0.43 -10.27 16.89
N ALA A 427 -0.16 -9.27 16.23
CA ALA A 427 -0.36 -9.30 14.77
C ALA A 427 0.94 -9.63 14.03
N THR A 428 0.84 -10.38 12.93
CA THR A 428 2.01 -10.94 12.21
C THR A 428 2.02 -10.66 10.72
N THR A 429 0.88 -10.31 10.13
CA THR A 429 0.73 -10.08 8.69
C THR A 429 1.48 -8.83 8.27
N GLN A 430 2.17 -8.91 7.13
CA GLN A 430 2.98 -7.81 6.61
C GLN A 430 2.43 -7.24 5.31
N TYR A 431 2.52 -5.92 5.19
CA TYR A 431 2.32 -5.15 3.97
C TYR A 431 3.53 -4.24 3.77
N PHE A 432 4.03 -4.12 2.54
CA PHE A 432 5.20 -3.28 2.24
C PHE A 432 6.47 -3.65 3.05
N GLY A 433 6.56 -4.92 3.47
CA GLY A 433 7.63 -5.41 4.38
C GLY A 433 7.52 -4.90 5.82
N LYS A 434 6.36 -4.35 6.23
CA LYS A 434 6.07 -3.81 7.57
C LYS A 434 4.87 -4.53 8.17
N ASN A 435 4.77 -4.59 9.50
CA ASN A 435 3.59 -5.14 10.16
C ASN A 435 2.35 -4.31 9.80
N LEU A 436 1.28 -4.94 9.33
CA LEU A 436 0.09 -4.20 8.90
C LEU A 436 -0.52 -3.42 10.06
N VAL A 437 -0.83 -4.11 11.16
CA VAL A 437 -1.54 -3.51 12.29
C VAL A 437 -0.64 -2.50 13.01
N ASN A 438 0.57 -2.90 13.36
CA ASN A 438 1.45 -2.11 14.23
C ASN A 438 2.25 -1.01 13.50
N THR A 439 2.11 -0.85 12.19
CA THR A 439 2.92 0.13 11.45
C THR A 439 2.16 0.79 10.32
N VAL A 440 1.58 0.01 9.42
CA VAL A 440 0.93 0.57 8.22
C VAL A 440 -0.42 1.19 8.58
N ALA A 441 -1.31 0.42 9.21
CA ALA A 441 -2.61 0.89 9.65
C ALA A 441 -2.47 1.90 10.80
N ASP A 442 -1.57 1.65 11.75
CA ASP A 442 -1.19 2.65 12.76
C ASP A 442 -0.83 4.00 12.14
N GLY A 443 0.11 4.04 11.19
CA GLY A 443 0.54 5.28 10.56
C GLY A 443 -0.55 5.95 9.70
N LEU A 444 -1.44 5.18 9.05
CA LEU A 444 -2.64 5.71 8.39
C LEU A 444 -3.58 6.37 9.41
N TYR A 445 -3.81 5.71 10.54
CA TYR A 445 -4.70 6.19 11.58
C TYR A 445 -4.09 7.30 12.45
N HIS A 446 -2.84 7.66 12.20
CA HIS A 446 -2.25 8.87 12.77
C HIS A 446 -2.58 10.15 11.99
N ILE A 447 -3.25 10.07 10.85
CA ILE A 447 -3.57 11.24 10.01
C ILE A 447 -4.48 12.27 10.69
N GLY A 448 -5.14 11.95 11.81
CA GLY A 448 -5.88 12.93 12.61
C GLY A 448 -5.00 13.81 13.51
N PHE A 449 -3.72 13.47 13.69
CA PHE A 449 -2.83 14.12 14.67
C PHE A 449 -1.97 15.21 14.03
N THR A 450 -1.05 15.78 14.81
CA THR A 450 -0.27 16.92 14.35
C THR A 450 0.73 16.46 13.28
N ILE A 451 1.01 17.34 12.31
CA ILE A 451 2.09 17.15 11.36
C ILE A 451 3.23 18.09 11.73
N GLU A 452 4.43 17.54 11.87
CA GLU A 452 5.67 18.29 12.01
C GLU A 452 6.57 17.99 10.81
N GLU A 453 6.94 19.04 10.08
CA GLU A 453 7.66 18.91 8.80
C GLU A 453 6.93 17.94 7.84
N ASN A 454 7.54 16.82 7.50
CA ASN A 454 7.01 15.78 6.61
C ASN A 454 6.62 14.49 7.36
N ARG A 455 6.30 14.59 8.66
CA ARG A 455 5.90 13.43 9.48
C ARG A 455 4.67 13.71 10.32
N LEU A 456 3.85 12.67 10.49
CA LEU A 456 2.86 12.63 11.55
C LEU A 456 3.58 12.47 12.90
N VAL A 457 3.06 13.12 13.94
CA VAL A 457 3.48 12.86 15.32
C VAL A 457 2.35 12.18 16.07
N ASN A 458 2.68 11.26 16.96
CA ASN A 458 1.72 10.63 17.86
C ASN A 458 1.25 11.59 18.96
N GLU A 459 0.36 11.10 19.82
CA GLU A 459 -0.24 11.82 20.95
C GLU A 459 0.80 12.38 21.92
N ASP A 460 1.94 11.69 22.05
CA ASP A 460 3.07 12.05 22.90
C ASP A 460 4.06 13.03 22.25
N GLY A 461 3.89 13.31 20.95
CA GLY A 461 4.79 14.15 20.17
C GLY A 461 6.02 13.43 19.61
N ASP A 462 6.06 12.10 19.65
CA ASP A 462 7.07 11.29 18.98
C ASP A 462 6.75 11.12 17.49
N ALA A 463 7.79 10.95 16.68
CA ALA A 463 7.67 10.86 15.23
C ALA A 463 7.05 9.52 14.79
N ASN A 464 5.89 9.58 14.13
CA ASN A 464 5.23 8.45 13.44
C ASN A 464 5.50 8.53 11.92
N ALA A 465 4.62 8.04 11.05
CA ALA A 465 4.84 7.81 9.63
C ALA A 465 5.16 9.10 8.85
N ARG A 466 5.95 8.96 7.77
CA ARG A 466 6.18 10.04 6.82
C ARG A 466 4.92 10.25 5.97
N LEU A 467 4.69 11.48 5.50
CA LEU A 467 3.53 11.77 4.66
C LEU A 467 3.57 10.99 3.33
N ASN A 468 4.75 10.78 2.75
CA ASN A 468 4.90 10.00 1.52
C ASN A 468 4.58 8.51 1.72
N ASP A 469 4.96 7.91 2.85
CA ASP A 469 4.56 6.55 3.23
C ASP A 469 3.02 6.45 3.32
N VAL A 470 2.37 7.39 4.02
CA VAL A 470 0.91 7.42 4.18
C VAL A 470 0.19 7.61 2.84
N ALA A 471 0.68 8.52 2.01
CA ALA A 471 0.19 8.75 0.65
C ALA A 471 0.27 7.46 -0.18
N SER A 472 1.40 6.76 -0.12
CA SER A 472 1.62 5.47 -0.80
C SER A 472 0.66 4.38 -0.33
N TRP A 473 0.43 4.29 0.98
CA TRP A 473 -0.50 3.32 1.53
C TRP A 473 -1.95 3.62 1.13
N LEU A 474 -2.36 4.90 1.06
CA LEU A 474 -3.67 5.26 0.51
C LEU A 474 -3.76 5.03 -1.00
N ASN A 475 -2.70 5.30 -1.76
CA ASN A 475 -2.65 4.94 -3.18
C ASN A 475 -2.87 3.43 -3.38
N TYR A 476 -2.31 2.60 -2.50
CA TYR A 476 -2.52 1.15 -2.54
C TYR A 476 -3.90 0.71 -2.03
N PHE A 477 -4.28 1.08 -0.80
CA PHE A 477 -5.53 0.59 -0.21
C PHE A 477 -6.76 1.27 -0.80
N TYR A 478 -6.74 2.59 -0.97
CA TYR A 478 -7.89 3.35 -1.44
C TYR A 478 -7.96 3.41 -2.97
N LEU A 479 -6.86 3.81 -3.64
CA LEU A 479 -6.82 3.92 -5.11
C LEU A 479 -6.41 2.64 -5.84
N GLN A 480 -6.01 1.60 -5.10
CA GLN A 480 -5.70 0.28 -5.67
C GLN A 480 -4.56 0.32 -6.69
N LYS A 481 -3.62 1.25 -6.51
CA LYS A 481 -2.43 1.43 -7.33
C LYS A 481 -1.37 0.39 -7.00
N THR A 482 -0.51 0.13 -7.98
CA THR A 482 0.71 -0.64 -7.78
C THR A 482 1.79 0.29 -7.23
N ILE A 483 2.47 -0.13 -6.17
CA ILE A 483 3.54 0.62 -5.53
C ILE A 483 4.85 -0.14 -5.71
N ILE A 484 5.89 0.53 -6.17
CA ILE A 484 7.23 -0.03 -6.37
C ILE A 484 8.22 0.76 -5.51
N TYR A 485 8.91 0.06 -4.62
CA TYR A 485 9.92 0.66 -3.75
C TYR A 485 11.34 0.22 -4.13
N GLY A 486 12.25 1.18 -4.15
CA GLY A 486 13.68 1.00 -4.03
C GLY A 486 14.12 0.75 -2.59
N ASP A 487 15.41 0.91 -2.34
CA ASP A 487 16.05 0.85 -1.03
C ASP A 487 16.93 2.09 -0.76
N ASN A 488 17.88 2.04 0.18
CA ASN A 488 18.75 3.20 0.46
C ASN A 488 20.05 3.16 -0.37
N SER A 489 20.05 2.43 -1.47
CA SER A 489 21.15 2.28 -2.42
C SER A 489 20.65 2.64 -3.81
N SER A 490 21.57 3.03 -4.70
CA SER A 490 21.25 3.21 -6.13
C SER A 490 20.52 2.01 -6.73
N ASP A 491 19.29 2.24 -7.16
CA ASP A 491 18.41 1.28 -7.80
C ASP A 491 18.15 1.64 -9.27
N THR A 492 17.68 0.64 -10.01
CA THR A 492 17.18 0.83 -11.37
C THR A 492 15.80 0.19 -11.43
N ILE A 493 14.78 1.04 -11.51
CA ILE A 493 13.37 0.66 -11.48
C ILE A 493 12.75 1.01 -12.83
N THR A 494 12.04 0.06 -13.40
CA THR A 494 11.28 0.25 -14.63
C THR A 494 9.88 -0.28 -14.40
N GLY A 495 8.89 0.61 -14.49
CA GLY A 495 7.47 0.30 -14.44
C GLY A 495 7.00 -0.38 -15.73
N THR A 496 5.68 -0.43 -15.90
CA THR A 496 5.01 -1.20 -16.94
C THR A 496 4.21 -0.28 -17.87
N ASN A 497 2.99 -0.67 -18.26
CA ASN A 497 2.06 0.21 -18.97
C ASN A 497 0.85 0.53 -18.08
N LEU A 498 1.02 0.40 -16.75
CA LEU A 498 -0.01 0.60 -15.74
C LEU A 498 0.37 1.85 -14.95
N ALA A 499 -0.63 2.54 -14.40
CA ALA A 499 -0.37 3.65 -13.48
C ALA A 499 0.25 3.13 -12.16
N GLU A 500 1.50 3.48 -11.92
CA GLU A 500 2.37 2.95 -10.87
C GLU A 500 2.98 4.09 -10.03
N HIS A 501 3.18 3.83 -8.74
CA HIS A 501 3.90 4.75 -7.84
C HIS A 501 5.31 4.19 -7.60
N LEU A 502 6.33 4.85 -8.15
CA LEU A 502 7.73 4.49 -8.02
C LEU A 502 8.39 5.38 -6.96
N MET A 503 9.05 4.77 -5.98
CA MET A 503 9.82 5.48 -4.95
C MET A 503 11.26 4.99 -4.91
N GLY A 504 12.22 5.89 -5.13
CA GLY A 504 13.66 5.63 -5.07
C GLY A 504 14.19 5.46 -3.66
N TYR A 505 13.68 6.27 -2.72
CA TYR A 505 14.17 6.43 -1.34
C TYR A 505 15.55 7.08 -1.24
N GLY A 506 16.62 6.31 -1.35
CA GLY A 506 17.95 6.83 -1.07
C GLY A 506 18.98 6.27 -2.01
N GLY A 507 19.90 7.10 -2.47
CA GLY A 507 20.89 6.68 -3.46
C GLY A 507 20.69 7.45 -4.74
N ASN A 508 21.51 7.15 -5.75
CA ASN A 508 21.35 7.79 -7.06
C ASN A 508 20.64 6.79 -7.97
N ASP A 509 19.35 7.01 -8.17
CA ASP A 509 18.42 6.07 -8.76
C ASP A 509 18.16 6.36 -10.24
N ILE A 510 17.74 5.32 -10.94
CA ILE A 510 17.18 5.42 -12.30
C ILE A 510 15.76 4.89 -12.23
N LEU A 511 14.77 5.78 -12.29
CA LEU A 511 13.35 5.43 -12.23
C LEU A 511 12.70 5.75 -13.59
N ASN A 512 12.06 4.75 -14.19
CA ASN A 512 11.33 4.89 -15.46
C ASN A 512 9.90 4.38 -15.25
N GLY A 513 8.89 5.26 -15.37
CA GLY A 513 7.48 4.92 -15.21
C GLY A 513 7.00 3.96 -16.30
N GLY A 514 7.39 4.26 -17.54
CA GLY A 514 7.12 3.41 -18.70
C GLY A 514 5.91 3.93 -19.44
N GLY A 515 4.73 3.42 -19.15
CA GLY A 515 3.50 4.04 -19.61
C GLY A 515 2.36 3.89 -18.61
N GLY A 516 1.31 4.70 -18.78
CA GLY A 516 0.33 4.94 -17.73
C GLY A 516 0.60 6.29 -17.08
N ASP A 517 -0.38 6.81 -16.32
CA ASP A 517 -0.20 8.06 -15.57
C ASP A 517 0.49 7.72 -14.25
N ASP A 518 1.80 7.89 -14.15
CA ASP A 518 2.66 7.45 -13.05
C ASP A 518 2.92 8.54 -11.99
N LEU A 519 3.25 8.11 -10.77
CA LEU A 519 3.79 8.97 -9.73
C LEU A 519 5.23 8.50 -9.42
N ILE A 520 6.21 9.36 -9.61
CA ILE A 520 7.63 9.02 -9.47
C ILE A 520 8.27 9.96 -8.45
N ASP A 521 8.87 9.40 -7.40
CA ASP A 521 9.56 10.13 -6.32
C ASP A 521 10.99 9.59 -6.14
N GLY A 522 12.00 10.42 -6.43
CA GLY A 522 13.41 10.07 -6.20
C GLY A 522 13.82 10.08 -4.72
N ASP A 523 13.14 10.89 -3.90
CA ASP A 523 13.44 11.14 -2.48
C ASP A 523 14.87 11.68 -2.25
N TRP A 524 15.89 10.87 -1.93
CA TRP A 524 17.25 11.38 -1.60
C TRP A 524 18.31 10.87 -2.57
N GLY A 525 19.01 11.81 -3.21
CA GLY A 525 20.22 11.54 -3.99
C GLY A 525 20.13 12.18 -5.36
N SER A 526 21.10 11.92 -6.23
CA SER A 526 21.09 12.51 -7.57
C SER A 526 20.48 11.54 -8.57
N ASP A 527 19.19 11.71 -8.83
CA ASP A 527 18.34 10.76 -9.52
C ASP A 527 18.15 11.07 -11.01
N ASN A 528 17.76 10.04 -11.75
CA ASN A 528 17.33 10.15 -13.14
C ASN A 528 15.91 9.58 -13.27
N LEU A 529 14.95 10.48 -13.43
CA LEU A 529 13.53 10.17 -13.49
C LEU A 529 13.01 10.35 -14.91
N SER A 530 12.28 9.36 -15.40
CA SER A 530 11.58 9.40 -16.69
C SER A 530 10.13 8.95 -16.49
N GLY A 531 9.16 9.82 -16.81
CA GLY A 531 7.73 9.49 -16.77
C GLY A 531 7.40 8.44 -17.83
N GLY A 532 7.58 8.80 -19.09
CA GLY A 532 7.41 7.89 -20.22
C GLY A 532 6.21 8.27 -21.06
N VAL A 533 5.17 7.44 -21.09
CA VAL A 533 3.93 7.71 -21.85
C VAL A 533 2.77 7.82 -20.88
N GLY A 534 2.20 9.01 -20.73
CA GLY A 534 1.10 9.25 -19.80
C GLY A 534 1.18 10.64 -19.21
N ASN A 535 0.26 10.97 -18.32
CA ASN A 535 0.34 12.23 -17.58
C ASN A 535 0.98 11.94 -16.22
N ASP A 536 2.28 12.16 -16.13
CA ASP A 536 3.10 11.73 -15.02
C ASP A 536 3.31 12.84 -13.99
N LEU A 537 3.43 12.44 -12.72
CA LEU A 537 3.78 13.32 -11.60
C LEU A 537 5.20 12.98 -11.13
N LEU A 538 6.14 13.91 -11.26
CA LEU A 538 7.54 13.69 -10.91
C LEU A 538 7.97 14.59 -9.74
N TYR A 539 8.57 13.96 -8.73
CA TYR A 539 9.28 14.60 -7.62
C TYR A 539 10.75 14.17 -7.68
N GLY A 540 11.65 15.13 -7.93
CA GLY A 540 13.10 14.88 -7.93
C GLY A 540 13.55 14.44 -6.55
N GLY A 541 13.28 15.31 -5.56
CA GLY A 541 13.62 15.03 -4.18
C GLY A 541 14.71 15.99 -3.70
N ALA A 542 15.67 15.48 -2.93
CA ALA A 542 16.81 16.20 -2.42
C ALA A 542 18.08 15.86 -3.22
N ASP A 543 18.95 16.85 -3.41
CA ASP A 543 20.14 16.84 -4.29
C ASP A 543 19.78 17.18 -5.74
N ASN A 544 20.69 16.97 -6.70
CA ASN A 544 20.54 17.51 -8.05
C ASN A 544 20.06 16.42 -9.01
N ASP A 545 18.83 16.54 -9.48
CA ASP A 545 18.14 15.52 -10.25
C ASP A 545 18.06 15.83 -11.75
N GLN A 546 17.78 14.81 -12.53
CA GLN A 546 17.41 14.91 -13.94
C GLN A 546 16.02 14.32 -14.14
N LEU A 547 15.07 15.15 -14.58
CA LEU A 547 13.68 14.78 -14.76
C LEU A 547 13.28 14.96 -16.23
N ASP A 548 12.68 13.91 -16.80
CA ASP A 548 12.11 13.87 -18.15
C ASP A 548 10.67 13.34 -18.09
N GLY A 549 9.69 14.18 -18.41
CA GLY A 549 8.26 13.84 -18.38
C GLY A 549 7.95 12.81 -19.45
N GLY A 550 8.09 13.19 -20.71
CA GLY A 550 7.92 12.28 -21.83
C GLY A 550 6.70 12.66 -22.66
N GLU A 551 5.98 11.67 -23.18
CA GLU A 551 4.81 11.95 -24.01
C GLU A 551 3.56 12.17 -23.16
N ASP A 552 2.71 13.11 -23.58
CA ASP A 552 1.49 13.57 -22.90
C ASP A 552 1.81 14.64 -21.85
N SER A 553 0.90 14.96 -20.92
CA SER A 553 1.04 16.19 -20.09
C SER A 553 1.59 15.91 -18.71
N ASP A 554 2.81 16.36 -18.44
CA ASP A 554 3.54 16.02 -17.23
C ASP A 554 3.63 17.16 -16.22
N THR A 555 3.75 16.79 -14.95
CA THR A 555 3.85 17.72 -13.83
C THR A 555 5.07 17.42 -12.97
N TYR A 556 5.95 18.40 -12.86
CA TYR A 556 7.13 18.35 -12.00
C TYR A 556 6.83 19.17 -10.74
N TYR A 557 6.83 18.54 -9.58
CA TYR A 557 6.53 19.21 -8.33
C TYR A 557 7.79 19.65 -7.60
N VAL A 558 7.79 20.92 -7.18
CA VAL A 558 8.89 21.51 -6.41
C VAL A 558 8.41 22.19 -5.14
N SER A 559 9.20 22.10 -4.09
CA SER A 559 8.87 22.62 -2.77
C SER A 559 10.13 23.03 -1.99
N GLY A 560 9.92 23.72 -0.88
CA GLY A 560 11.01 24.10 0.01
C GLY A 560 11.82 25.30 -0.49
N ASN A 561 12.80 25.76 0.29
CA ASN A 561 13.59 26.96 -0.04
C ASN A 561 15.00 26.93 0.60
N LEU A 562 15.94 27.68 0.01
CA LEU A 562 17.32 27.78 0.50
C LEU A 562 17.42 28.44 1.88
N ALA A 563 16.49 29.32 2.23
CA ALA A 563 16.50 30.02 3.51
C ALA A 563 16.28 29.07 4.70
N GLY A 564 15.56 27.96 4.47
CA GLY A 564 15.40 26.85 5.41
C GLY A 564 16.65 25.96 5.55
N GLY A 565 17.66 26.15 4.69
CA GLY A 565 18.86 25.33 4.62
C GLY A 565 18.70 24.10 3.72
N TRP A 566 19.78 23.33 3.55
CA TRP A 566 19.84 22.17 2.64
C TRP A 566 18.84 21.05 2.95
N SER A 567 18.39 20.92 4.20
CA SER A 567 17.33 19.95 4.54
C SER A 567 15.94 20.39 4.11
N SER A 568 15.80 21.65 3.66
CA SER A 568 14.55 22.24 3.20
C SER A 568 14.60 22.62 1.72
N PHE A 569 15.74 22.49 1.04
CA PHE A 569 15.90 22.85 -0.36
C PHE A 569 16.11 21.57 -1.15
N GLN A 570 15.34 21.40 -2.22
CA GLN A 570 15.34 20.19 -3.03
C GLN A 570 16.61 20.04 -3.86
N GLY A 571 17.26 21.13 -4.24
CA GLY A 571 18.52 21.08 -4.98
C GLY A 571 18.40 21.79 -6.32
N TYR A 572 19.39 21.59 -7.17
CA TYR A 572 19.46 22.20 -8.48
C TYR A 572 19.27 21.15 -9.56
N ASP A 573 18.08 21.15 -10.15
CA ASP A 573 17.69 20.08 -11.06
C ASP A 573 17.80 20.50 -12.52
N ILE A 574 17.62 19.51 -13.38
CA ILE A 574 17.46 19.67 -14.82
C ILE A 574 16.07 19.13 -15.19
N TYR A 575 15.19 20.03 -15.60
CA TYR A 575 13.86 19.72 -16.10
C TYR A 575 13.90 19.70 -17.63
N THR A 576 13.55 18.56 -18.20
CA THR A 576 13.40 18.38 -19.65
C THR A 576 12.08 17.69 -19.91
N ASP A 577 11.50 17.91 -21.07
CA ASP A 577 10.45 17.11 -21.64
C ASP A 577 10.87 16.74 -23.06
N THR A 578 11.02 15.44 -23.31
CA THR A 578 11.42 14.93 -24.62
C THR A 578 10.23 14.52 -25.50
N GLY A 579 9.01 14.59 -24.99
CA GLY A 579 7.80 14.30 -25.73
C GLY A 579 7.44 15.37 -26.74
N THR A 580 6.34 15.10 -27.45
CA THR A 580 5.89 15.95 -28.55
C THR A 580 4.42 16.34 -28.48
N THR A 581 3.74 15.88 -27.44
CA THR A 581 2.32 16.10 -27.17
C THR A 581 2.13 16.37 -25.70
N GLY A 582 1.18 17.24 -25.34
CA GLY A 582 0.90 17.55 -23.94
C GLY A 582 1.06 19.04 -23.64
N VAL A 583 0.93 19.38 -22.37
CA VAL A 583 1.35 20.66 -21.80
C VAL A 583 2.04 20.36 -20.48
N ASP A 584 3.32 20.69 -20.43
CA ASP A 584 4.21 20.29 -19.35
C ASP A 584 4.45 21.46 -18.41
N LYS A 585 4.42 21.17 -17.11
CA LYS A 585 4.44 22.21 -16.08
C LYS A 585 5.31 21.86 -14.89
N ILE A 586 6.10 22.83 -14.45
CA ILE A 586 6.72 22.82 -13.12
C ILE A 586 5.77 23.54 -12.16
N VAL A 587 5.38 22.90 -11.06
CA VAL A 587 4.43 23.45 -10.09
C VAL A 587 5.11 23.60 -8.74
N ALA A 588 5.17 24.84 -8.25
CA ALA A 588 5.68 25.14 -6.93
C ALA A 588 4.59 24.94 -5.86
N LEU A 589 4.92 24.22 -4.80
CA LEU A 589 4.05 23.87 -3.69
C LEU A 589 4.64 24.34 -2.36
N GLY A 590 3.84 25.02 -1.54
CA GLY A 590 4.27 25.43 -0.19
C GLY A 590 3.48 26.57 0.43
N THR A 591 3.50 26.63 1.76
CA THR A 591 2.80 27.69 2.54
C THR A 591 3.63 28.95 2.76
N GLY A 592 4.88 28.99 2.27
CA GLY A 592 5.82 30.10 2.43
C GLY A 592 6.51 30.45 1.11
N ASP A 593 7.77 30.86 1.16
CA ASP A 593 8.60 31.03 -0.04
C ASP A 593 9.05 29.64 -0.55
N VAL A 594 9.15 29.48 -1.87
CA VAL A 594 9.66 28.28 -2.54
C VAL A 594 10.79 28.68 -3.49
N ASP A 595 11.90 27.93 -3.46
CA ASP A 595 13.00 28.11 -4.40
C ASP A 595 13.10 26.91 -5.34
N LEU A 596 12.89 27.17 -6.64
CA LEU A 596 13.05 26.21 -7.73
C LEU A 596 14.50 26.27 -8.22
N GLY A 597 15.33 25.31 -7.82
CA GLY A 597 16.73 25.27 -8.23
C GLY A 597 16.89 24.67 -9.62
N ILE A 598 17.65 25.36 -10.49
CA ILE A 598 17.87 24.93 -11.86
C ILE A 598 19.34 25.06 -12.24
N LEU A 599 19.95 23.97 -12.71
CA LEU A 599 21.31 24.00 -13.25
C LEU A 599 21.37 24.60 -14.66
N SER A 600 20.38 24.30 -15.48
CA SER A 600 20.27 24.77 -16.87
C SER A 600 18.82 24.68 -17.33
N PHE A 601 18.34 25.72 -18.03
CA PHE A 601 17.02 25.73 -18.65
C PHE A 601 17.12 26.30 -20.06
N SER A 602 16.59 25.59 -21.04
CA SER A 602 16.64 26.02 -22.44
C SER A 602 15.25 26.33 -22.97
N ALA A 603 15.15 27.21 -23.98
CA ALA A 603 13.88 27.44 -24.67
C ALA A 603 13.32 26.19 -25.38
N ASN A 604 14.10 25.10 -25.49
CA ASN A 604 13.66 23.80 -26.00
C ASN A 604 13.61 22.75 -24.89
N SER A 605 13.44 23.16 -23.62
CA SER A 605 13.25 22.22 -22.51
C SER A 605 11.98 21.40 -22.66
N GLY A 606 11.04 21.82 -23.50
CA GLY A 606 9.71 21.20 -23.62
C GLY A 606 8.73 21.67 -22.54
N ILE A 607 9.21 22.28 -21.45
CA ILE A 607 8.34 22.82 -20.39
C ILE A 607 7.63 24.10 -20.84
N GLU A 608 6.31 24.06 -21.00
CA GLU A 608 5.51 25.24 -21.35
C GLU A 608 5.17 26.13 -20.16
N THR A 609 5.10 25.61 -18.94
CA THR A 609 4.56 26.37 -17.80
C THR A 609 5.40 26.24 -16.53
N ILE A 610 5.58 27.35 -15.80
CA ILE A 610 5.97 27.36 -14.38
C ILE A 610 4.84 28.00 -13.58
N ASP A 611 4.23 27.25 -12.68
CA ASP A 611 3.08 27.65 -11.88
C ASP A 611 3.47 27.91 -10.42
N GLY A 612 3.36 29.17 -10.00
CA GLY A 612 3.59 29.62 -8.64
C GLY A 612 2.31 29.90 -7.85
N THR A 613 1.13 29.60 -8.41
CA THR A 613 -0.16 29.93 -7.78
C THR A 613 -0.48 29.09 -6.54
N GLY A 614 0.17 27.93 -6.40
CA GLY A 614 0.12 27.08 -5.21
C GLY A 614 0.86 27.65 -4.00
N VAL A 615 1.62 28.74 -4.17
CA VAL A 615 2.52 29.30 -3.15
C VAL A 615 2.01 30.66 -2.65
N THR A 616 1.90 30.83 -1.32
CA THR A 616 1.47 32.12 -0.76
C THR A 616 2.59 33.16 -0.65
N GLY A 617 3.84 32.70 -0.56
CA GLY A 617 5.04 33.52 -0.62
C GLY A 617 5.56 33.71 -2.04
N LYS A 618 6.85 33.93 -2.14
CA LYS A 618 7.58 34.10 -3.39
C LYS A 618 7.99 32.75 -3.97
N VAL A 619 7.97 32.64 -5.29
CA VAL A 619 8.64 31.55 -6.02
C VAL A 619 9.91 32.12 -6.65
N THR A 620 11.08 31.67 -6.21
CA THR A 620 12.35 32.08 -6.81
C THR A 620 12.91 30.95 -7.65
N ILE A 621 13.07 31.20 -8.94
CA ILE A 621 13.92 30.36 -9.79
C ILE A 621 15.37 30.72 -9.46
N VAL A 622 16.16 29.76 -8.99
CA VAL A 622 17.54 29.98 -8.51
C VAL A 622 18.56 29.22 -9.35
N GLY A 623 19.55 29.95 -9.86
CA GLY A 623 20.81 29.39 -10.35
C GLY A 623 21.74 28.97 -9.20
N ASP A 624 22.86 28.32 -9.55
CA ASP A 624 23.84 27.81 -8.60
C ASP A 624 25.04 28.78 -8.44
N TRP A 625 26.25 28.26 -8.18
CA TRP A 625 27.47 29.09 -8.14
C TRP A 625 28.26 29.07 -9.45
N SER A 626 27.68 28.48 -10.50
CA SER A 626 28.31 28.28 -11.80
C SER A 626 27.73 29.25 -12.83
N ASP A 627 28.36 29.37 -13.99
CA ASP A 627 27.79 30.14 -15.10
C ASP A 627 26.54 29.41 -15.63
N ASN A 628 25.33 29.87 -15.28
CA ASN A 628 24.07 29.24 -15.70
C ASN A 628 23.57 29.79 -17.04
N THR A 629 22.82 28.96 -17.78
CA THR A 629 22.04 29.40 -18.94
C THR A 629 20.58 29.10 -18.65
N LEU A 630 19.79 30.16 -18.48
CA LEU A 630 18.39 30.12 -18.07
C LEU A 630 17.55 30.85 -19.11
N ASP A 631 16.91 30.13 -20.03
CA ASP A 631 16.14 30.70 -21.13
C ASP A 631 14.68 30.27 -21.07
N PHE A 632 13.83 31.15 -20.54
CA PHE A 632 12.39 30.94 -20.37
C PHE A 632 11.56 31.50 -21.52
N SER A 633 12.16 31.82 -22.67
CA SER A 633 11.46 32.56 -23.74
C SER A 633 10.18 31.86 -24.25
N ASN A 634 10.10 30.54 -24.10
CA ASN A 634 8.96 29.71 -24.49
C ASN A 634 8.12 29.20 -23.30
N THR A 635 8.44 29.59 -22.07
CA THR A 635 7.81 29.09 -20.84
C THR A 635 6.99 30.18 -20.19
N ALA A 636 5.69 29.95 -20.03
CA ALA A 636 4.76 30.86 -19.38
C ALA A 636 4.89 30.79 -17.85
N PHE A 637 4.93 31.95 -17.20
CA PHE A 637 4.83 32.04 -15.74
C PHE A 637 3.38 32.26 -15.33
N VAL A 638 2.87 31.41 -14.45
CA VAL A 638 1.51 31.49 -13.91
C VAL A 638 1.61 31.89 -12.45
N GLY A 639 1.23 33.14 -12.16
CA GLY A 639 1.38 33.76 -10.85
C GLY A 639 2.24 35.02 -10.89
N ASP A 640 1.89 36.03 -10.11
CA ASP A 640 2.62 37.32 -10.03
C ASP A 640 3.76 37.29 -8.98
N ASN A 641 4.03 36.11 -8.39
CA ASN A 641 4.99 35.89 -7.30
C ASN A 641 6.29 35.21 -7.76
N ILE A 642 6.47 34.99 -9.06
CA ILE A 642 7.65 34.33 -9.64
C ILE A 642 8.75 35.37 -9.91
N GLN A 643 9.98 35.03 -9.56
CA GLN A 643 11.18 35.78 -9.94
C GLN A 643 12.34 34.87 -10.36
N ILE A 644 13.35 35.44 -11.01
CA ILE A 644 14.57 34.74 -11.41
C ILE A 644 15.77 35.33 -10.66
N ASN A 645 16.64 34.47 -10.15
CA ASN A 645 17.90 34.84 -9.49
C ASN A 645 19.04 33.95 -9.98
N GLY A 646 19.97 34.50 -10.78
CA GLY A 646 21.15 33.77 -11.27
C GLY A 646 22.13 33.36 -10.19
N TYR A 647 22.11 34.07 -9.05
CA TYR A 647 22.89 33.79 -7.86
C TYR A 647 24.38 34.14 -8.01
N TRP A 648 25.28 33.21 -8.31
CA TRP A 648 26.70 33.52 -8.57
C TRP A 648 27.12 32.85 -9.87
N GLY A 649 27.91 33.55 -10.67
CA GLY A 649 28.28 33.05 -12.00
C GLY A 649 28.22 34.18 -13.00
N ASN A 650 28.67 33.93 -14.22
CA ASN A 650 28.41 34.83 -15.35
C ASN A 650 27.22 34.29 -16.11
N ASP A 651 26.03 34.64 -15.63
CA ASP A 651 24.80 33.98 -16.04
C ASP A 651 24.27 34.54 -17.35
N ASN A 652 23.53 33.72 -18.08
CA ASN A 652 22.80 34.13 -19.27
C ASN A 652 21.31 33.87 -19.06
N ILE A 653 20.58 34.93 -18.70
CA ILE A 653 19.19 34.87 -18.27
C ILE A 653 18.31 35.55 -19.31
N THR A 654 17.37 34.80 -19.86
CA THR A 654 16.29 35.29 -20.72
C THR A 654 14.95 34.99 -20.07
N GLY A 655 14.16 36.04 -19.83
CA GLY A 655 12.80 35.96 -19.34
C GLY A 655 11.80 35.52 -20.43
N ASN A 656 10.53 35.81 -20.21
CA ASN A 656 9.44 35.40 -21.09
C ASN A 656 8.67 36.62 -21.62
N ALA A 657 7.36 36.45 -21.86
CA ALA A 657 6.50 37.54 -22.34
C ALA A 657 5.72 38.23 -21.21
N ALA A 658 5.93 37.83 -19.95
CA ALA A 658 5.34 38.43 -18.78
C ALA A 658 6.26 39.50 -18.18
N ASN A 659 5.78 40.25 -17.21
CA ASN A 659 6.62 41.19 -16.47
C ASN A 659 7.55 40.41 -15.55
N ASN A 660 8.83 40.33 -15.89
CA ASN A 660 9.82 39.54 -15.16
C ASN A 660 10.55 40.37 -14.12
N LEU A 661 10.89 39.73 -12.99
CA LEU A 661 11.82 40.26 -12.00
C LEU A 661 13.08 39.39 -12.05
N ILE A 662 14.18 39.98 -12.51
CA ILE A 662 15.46 39.32 -12.74
C ILE A 662 16.50 39.91 -11.78
N ILE A 663 17.14 39.05 -11.00
CA ILE A 663 18.34 39.33 -10.22
C ILE A 663 19.47 38.57 -10.92
N GLY A 664 20.44 39.28 -11.51
CA GLY A 664 21.61 38.64 -12.12
C GLY A 664 22.41 37.89 -11.05
N GLY A 665 22.82 38.62 -10.02
CA GLY A 665 23.54 38.06 -8.90
C GLY A 665 24.97 38.56 -8.90
N GLY A 666 25.93 37.72 -8.54
CA GLY A 666 27.34 38.05 -8.56
C GLY A 666 28.06 37.52 -9.79
N GLY A 667 28.54 38.40 -10.67
CA GLY A 667 29.38 38.06 -11.82
C GLY A 667 29.22 39.06 -12.96
N GLU A 668 29.55 38.67 -14.19
CA GLU A 668 29.25 39.49 -15.38
C GLU A 668 28.09 38.85 -16.16
N ASP A 669 26.87 39.24 -15.80
CA ASP A 669 25.68 38.56 -16.31
C ASP A 669 25.22 39.14 -17.64
N LYS A 670 24.44 38.34 -18.38
CA LYS A 670 23.70 38.75 -19.57
C LYS A 670 22.22 38.60 -19.28
N LEU A 671 21.51 39.73 -19.24
CA LEU A 671 20.13 39.78 -18.82
C LEU A 671 19.24 40.31 -19.95
N ASN A 672 18.15 39.61 -20.22
CA ASN A 672 17.13 39.97 -21.20
C ASN A 672 15.75 39.60 -20.64
N GLY A 673 14.90 40.60 -20.38
CA GLY A 673 13.55 40.43 -19.84
C GLY A 673 12.61 39.80 -20.86
N GLY A 674 12.70 40.24 -22.11
CA GLY A 674 11.80 39.78 -23.16
C GLY A 674 10.67 40.78 -23.33
N ASN A 675 9.47 40.35 -23.66
CA ASN A 675 8.36 41.31 -23.71
C ASN A 675 7.80 41.44 -22.30
N GLY A 676 7.38 42.63 -21.91
CA GLY A 676 6.88 42.83 -20.55
C GLY A 676 7.37 44.15 -20.01
N SER A 677 6.92 44.52 -18.82
CA SER A 677 7.54 45.59 -18.05
C SER A 677 8.48 44.95 -17.05
N ASP A 678 9.73 44.80 -17.45
CA ASP A 678 10.68 43.96 -16.75
C ASP A 678 11.50 44.76 -15.72
N GLN A 679 11.93 44.07 -14.67
CA GLN A 679 12.70 44.66 -13.57
C GLN A 679 14.02 43.91 -13.36
N TYR A 680 15.13 44.66 -13.48
CA TYR A 680 16.48 44.17 -13.21
C TYR A 680 16.94 44.69 -11.86
N ILE A 681 17.04 43.81 -10.87
CA ILE A 681 17.24 44.20 -9.47
C ILE A 681 18.72 44.17 -9.09
N TYR A 682 19.20 45.27 -8.49
CA TYR A 682 20.52 45.38 -7.88
C TYR A 682 20.40 45.68 -6.39
N THR A 683 21.18 44.97 -5.57
CA THR A 683 21.19 45.11 -4.10
C THR A 683 22.57 45.34 -3.50
N GLY A 684 23.62 45.04 -4.26
CA GLY A 684 25.02 45.10 -3.84
C GLY A 684 25.67 46.48 -3.98
N TYR A 685 26.86 46.66 -3.39
CA TYR A 685 27.69 47.86 -3.48
C TYR A 685 29.19 47.50 -3.51
N GLN A 686 30.03 48.29 -4.18
CA GLN A 686 31.49 48.11 -4.17
C GLN A 686 32.08 48.45 -2.80
N SER A 687 32.31 47.42 -1.99
CA SER A 687 33.05 47.54 -0.74
C SER A 687 34.47 46.98 -0.89
N ASN A 688 35.26 47.05 0.18
CA ASN A 688 36.56 46.38 0.23
C ASN A 688 36.41 44.85 0.48
N GLU A 689 35.18 44.36 0.63
CA GLU A 689 34.82 42.96 0.80
C GLU A 689 34.47 42.39 -0.58
N TRP A 690 35.03 41.23 -0.90
CA TRP A 690 35.04 40.64 -2.25
C TRP A 690 33.68 40.16 -2.76
N ASN A 691 32.62 40.32 -1.98
CA ASN A 691 31.35 39.62 -2.14
C ASN A 691 30.11 40.51 -1.98
N THR A 692 30.26 41.83 -2.05
CA THR A 692 29.13 42.76 -1.95
C THR A 692 28.77 43.44 -3.25
N PHE A 693 29.63 43.38 -4.29
CA PHE A 693 29.35 43.94 -5.60
C PHE A 693 28.87 42.84 -6.54
N GLU A 694 27.74 43.09 -7.18
CA GLU A 694 27.05 42.15 -8.08
C GLU A 694 27.77 42.02 -9.44
N GLY A 695 28.72 42.90 -9.75
CA GLY A 695 29.55 42.80 -10.94
C GLY A 695 29.08 43.71 -12.08
N TYR A 696 29.44 43.39 -13.31
CA TYR A 696 29.24 44.29 -14.47
C TYR A 696 28.40 43.63 -15.55
N ASP A 697 27.10 43.90 -15.52
CA ASP A 697 26.17 43.14 -16.34
C ASP A 697 25.91 43.79 -17.69
N THR A 698 25.66 42.94 -18.67
CA THR A 698 25.16 43.32 -19.99
C THR A 698 23.66 43.13 -20.03
N ILE A 699 22.92 44.24 -19.97
CA ILE A 699 21.47 44.22 -20.16
C ILE A 699 21.14 44.50 -21.63
N THR A 700 20.51 43.53 -22.29
CA THR A 700 20.00 43.65 -23.66
C THR A 700 18.56 43.16 -23.67
N ASP A 701 17.65 44.02 -23.26
CA ASP A 701 16.22 43.74 -23.37
C ASP A 701 15.79 43.82 -24.83
N THR A 702 15.31 42.70 -25.35
CA THR A 702 14.86 42.57 -26.74
C THR A 702 13.36 42.76 -26.89
N GLY A 703 12.65 43.01 -25.79
CA GLY A 703 11.25 43.35 -25.74
C GLY A 703 10.86 44.51 -26.64
N THR A 704 9.60 44.49 -27.09
CA THR A 704 9.03 45.59 -27.86
C THR A 704 7.81 46.23 -27.19
N THR A 705 7.42 45.71 -26.03
CA THR A 705 6.23 46.13 -25.29
C THR A 705 6.54 46.18 -23.80
N GLY A 706 5.99 47.18 -23.11
CA GLY A 706 6.14 47.36 -21.66
C GLY A 706 7.10 48.49 -21.33
N THR A 707 7.63 48.50 -20.11
CA THR A 707 8.58 49.51 -19.64
C THR A 707 9.59 48.84 -18.73
N ASP A 708 10.83 48.84 -19.16
CA ASP A 708 11.89 48.05 -18.57
C ASP A 708 12.72 48.93 -17.65
N THR A 709 12.95 48.41 -16.44
CA THR A 709 13.42 49.19 -15.31
C THR A 709 14.59 48.50 -14.61
N ILE A 710 15.73 49.18 -14.52
CA ILE A 710 16.76 48.81 -13.55
C ILE A 710 16.34 49.35 -12.18
N VAL A 711 16.28 48.51 -11.16
CA VAL A 711 15.82 48.88 -9.81
C VAL A 711 16.91 48.60 -8.79
N ALA A 712 17.34 49.63 -8.07
CA ALA A 712 18.22 49.46 -6.91
C ALA A 712 17.39 49.30 -5.62
N LYS A 713 17.72 48.31 -4.80
CA LYS A 713 17.04 48.05 -3.51
C LYS A 713 18.06 47.79 -2.39
N GLY A 714 17.89 48.43 -1.22
CA GLY A 714 18.74 48.11 -0.07
C GLY A 714 18.76 49.14 1.05
N THR A 715 19.18 48.71 2.25
CA THR A 715 19.31 49.57 3.44
C THR A 715 20.64 50.32 3.53
N GLY A 716 21.40 50.39 2.44
CA GLY A 716 22.73 50.99 2.35
C GLY A 716 22.97 51.71 1.04
N ASN A 717 24.23 51.86 0.63
CA ASN A 717 24.54 52.24 -0.75
C ASN A 717 24.29 51.04 -1.67
N VAL A 718 24.01 51.29 -2.95
CA VAL A 718 23.90 50.26 -4.00
C VAL A 718 24.68 50.74 -5.22
N ASP A 719 25.50 49.87 -5.80
CA ASP A 719 26.22 50.14 -7.04
C ASP A 719 25.65 49.23 -8.15
N ILE A 720 25.08 49.87 -9.17
CA ILE A 720 24.59 49.22 -10.39
C ILE A 720 25.77 49.15 -11.36
N GLY A 721 26.36 47.98 -11.51
CA GLY A 721 27.45 47.76 -12.46
C GLY A 721 26.91 47.37 -13.82
N LEU A 722 27.25 48.15 -14.85
CA LEU A 722 26.79 47.91 -16.22
C LEU A 722 27.98 47.85 -17.16
N LYS A 723 27.88 46.97 -18.15
CA LYS A 723 28.87 46.77 -19.20
C LYS A 723 28.26 47.06 -20.56
N SER A 724 28.92 47.89 -21.36
CA SER A 724 28.47 48.23 -22.72
C SER A 724 27.05 48.80 -22.78
N PHE A 725 26.62 49.49 -21.71
CA PHE A 725 25.27 50.04 -21.61
C PHE A 725 25.05 51.20 -22.60
N GLY A 726 23.97 51.14 -23.35
CA GLY A 726 23.69 52.13 -24.39
C GLY A 726 22.24 52.15 -24.85
N VAL A 727 22.00 52.89 -25.94
CA VAL A 727 20.65 53.12 -26.52
C VAL A 727 19.96 51.85 -27.01
N ASN A 728 20.68 50.73 -27.11
CA ASN A 728 20.17 49.44 -27.54
C ASN A 728 19.94 48.48 -26.36
N SER A 729 20.07 48.94 -25.10
CA SER A 729 19.85 48.10 -23.92
C SER A 729 18.39 47.71 -23.71
N GLY A 730 17.46 48.44 -24.33
CA GLY A 730 16.02 48.28 -24.10
C GLY A 730 15.52 48.88 -22.79
N ILE A 731 16.39 49.43 -21.93
CA ILE A 731 15.99 50.01 -20.64
C ILE A 731 15.43 51.44 -20.81
N GLU A 732 14.21 51.69 -20.33
CA GLU A 732 13.64 53.04 -20.25
C GLU A 732 13.88 53.75 -18.93
N THR A 733 13.93 52.99 -17.82
CA THR A 733 13.91 53.56 -16.47
C THR A 733 15.03 53.01 -15.59
N ILE A 734 15.61 53.87 -14.74
CA ILE A 734 16.46 53.46 -13.63
C ILE A 734 15.85 54.03 -12.34
N ASP A 735 15.40 53.16 -11.45
CA ASP A 735 14.77 53.50 -10.18
C ASP A 735 15.72 53.24 -9.00
N GLY A 736 16.15 54.33 -8.35
CA GLY A 736 16.96 54.29 -7.14
C GLY A 736 16.18 54.57 -5.85
N THR A 737 14.85 54.68 -5.92
CA THR A 737 14.02 55.10 -4.77
C THR A 737 13.90 54.05 -3.68
N GLY A 738 14.22 52.78 -3.99
CA GLY A 738 14.26 51.66 -3.05
C GLY A 738 15.51 51.61 -2.15
N VAL A 739 16.38 52.61 -2.23
CA VAL A 739 17.67 52.66 -1.52
C VAL A 739 17.70 53.80 -0.50
N THR A 740 18.15 53.51 0.72
CA THR A 740 18.29 54.54 1.78
C THR A 740 19.63 55.29 1.73
N GLY A 741 20.65 54.68 1.13
CA GLY A 741 21.96 55.29 0.86
C GLY A 741 22.08 55.85 -0.55
N LYS A 742 23.32 55.92 -1.05
CA LYS A 742 23.63 56.40 -2.40
C LYS A 742 23.51 55.27 -3.41
N VAL A 743 22.80 55.52 -4.52
CA VAL A 743 22.87 54.68 -5.73
C VAL A 743 23.98 55.23 -6.64
N THR A 744 24.95 54.40 -7.03
CA THR A 744 25.95 54.73 -8.05
C THR A 744 25.76 53.83 -9.26
N ILE A 745 25.83 54.41 -10.47
CA ILE A 745 25.95 53.62 -11.70
C ILE A 745 27.44 53.55 -12.03
N VAL A 746 27.95 52.34 -12.26
CA VAL A 746 29.38 52.07 -12.45
C VAL A 746 29.57 51.36 -13.79
N GLY A 747 30.36 51.96 -14.68
CA GLY A 747 30.81 51.32 -15.92
C GLY A 747 32.05 50.46 -15.68
N ASP A 748 32.30 49.50 -16.56
CA ASP A 748 33.52 48.70 -16.52
C ASP A 748 34.74 49.50 -17.04
N TRP A 749 35.93 48.90 -16.98
CA TRP A 749 37.17 49.57 -17.44
C TRP A 749 37.28 49.71 -18.97
N SER A 750 36.35 49.11 -19.71
CA SER A 750 36.29 49.12 -21.17
C SER A 750 35.30 50.16 -21.74
N ASP A 751 34.44 50.74 -20.89
CA ASP A 751 33.44 51.78 -21.20
C ASP A 751 33.96 53.24 -21.14
#